data_AF-A0A5M6CTS1-F1
#
_entry.id   AF-A0A5M6CTS1-F1
#
_cell.length_a   1.000
_cell.length_b   1.000
_cell.length_c   1.000
_cell.angle_alpha   90.00
_cell.angle_beta   90.00
_cell.angle_gamma   90.00
#
_symmetry.space_group_name_H-M   'P 1'
#
loop_
_entity.id
_entity.type
_entity.pdbx_description
1 polymer ?
#
loop_
_entity_poly.entity_id
_entity_poly.type
_entity_poly.pdbx_seq_one_letter_code
_entity_poly.pdbx_strand_id
1 'polypeptide(L)'
;MKKYTANYTYTNPNFVIQNLVTNQTNADLIPILYVTKNILQRGFPTTLSKYLQSELGEIHKLDNFEERFLFATNQTPNWNDTIKGDKDNNYYPAKYFFEKIISNEFGEYSFIQSLIIPEIQINEIIGEENKNFINQQVDFYLPQAKLVIEIDGQQHKLDEVTRVSDSIRDTFLSSKGITTVRINTVEFQNGTYILKVETILTHLKRFEKLLSYYKNACEKIERNQMSGDEIKTKLLPTAIIRFQVLLLELLTYNYLTFEEDWNFNILAHENLPDFADLAIKDLLIWINKLWQLKSKHELKKPNFNIEITNYKNQFQPISKAINIDFSLFKRYTDENKISEDVIFVRTDYFDVVKDKNYFRVSTTEPINYNVTDEDKPIIEFFLDNIFDKSNFREGQFPIISNVLNRKDTIGLLPTGGGKSLCYQLPCLLQPSINFVVCPIKSLMYDQNDNLIKTLITNVSFITSDLEVEDRREIERNFEQGRYLFVWISPEKFQIPTFREKISAIVANFSIAYAVVDEVHCLSEWGHDFRTSYLNLAKTIDKLSPKDENGEGKIKFIGLTATASVNVLKDIKIEFSRQKQRLEDENIKSLLDYSRKELQFEVINDNGNKNQKIREILEDLKDTESFIETTEKAGLVFTPNVNGAYGCYQVSNTLNAIYQNKVSWFSGDIPKRDVIDENTGRRIGTEPVMERDEFNKFKQRVQKDFKENKYQLLVATKAFGMGIDKQNIHYTFHYGLPSSVEALYQEAGRAGRWDKRKEENKNKIGKCFVLYSPETHDYERVQRLFHKDTTFAEIKEICEEVKWNGRDIFKQVFLFTQGQNDIEKDFEIILGVIRNYFKENSKSRIFWSDAYSKLKINNDALQKAIYRLSLLGVVNDWTTNFIDHFEVHFNSLEERHIIKSVSDYITKYEPNVDIKTEVQRFEQNSIFEKSVLYLLNWTFENIAYGRKQSLKTLSDWCSEFEDSESFKQRIDSYFIFSETTFVLQHIAENPEEFEKWFEVLLTKNQFPNKAEFDKLKDSISRFLESYRNNVGLNFLSGFVRLALKEFDDSDGKERFESSLSSIKETFTKDQQSVFLYRLKVLGKNLTEEQKVNLSQSISKFYPEILEELAEYYDLAYLLNDVYSQKLQELKKLNKRLYEQLAKI
;
A
#
# COMPACT_ATOMS: atom_id res chain seq x y z
N MET A 1 13.03 -21.37 -30.29
CA MET A 1 11.60 -21.46 -29.93
C MET A 1 11.36 -20.68 -28.64
N LYS A 2 10.34 -19.82 -28.58
CA LYS A 2 9.96 -19.08 -27.36
C LYS A 2 8.49 -19.29 -27.03
N LYS A 3 8.16 -19.29 -25.73
CA LYS A 3 6.81 -19.53 -25.21
C LYS A 3 6.24 -18.27 -24.56
N TYR A 4 4.95 -18.03 -24.76
CA TYR A 4 4.26 -16.84 -24.29
C TYR A 4 2.90 -17.19 -23.71
N THR A 5 2.42 -16.32 -22.81
CA THR A 5 1.05 -16.33 -22.28
C THR A 5 0.45 -14.95 -22.53
N ALA A 6 -0.58 -14.87 -23.35
CA ALA A 6 -1.30 -13.63 -23.63
C ALA A 6 -2.69 -13.95 -24.18
N ASN A 7 -3.71 -13.21 -23.74
CA ASN A 7 -5.05 -13.37 -24.31
C ASN A 7 -5.93 -12.14 -24.07
N TYR A 8 -6.88 -11.88 -24.97
CA TYR A 8 -7.97 -10.90 -24.75
C TYR A 8 -9.29 -11.55 -24.34
N THR A 9 -9.40 -12.87 -24.45
CA THR A 9 -10.62 -13.64 -24.18
C THR A 9 -10.26 -14.99 -23.53
N TYR A 10 -11.25 -15.75 -23.06
CA TYR A 10 -11.01 -17.05 -22.40
C TYR A 10 -10.79 -18.20 -23.41
N THR A 11 -9.74 -18.08 -24.24
CA THR A 11 -9.23 -19.17 -25.10
C THR A 11 -7.88 -19.68 -24.60
N ASN A 12 -7.20 -20.54 -25.37
CA ASN A 12 -5.84 -21.04 -25.05
C ASN A 12 -4.84 -19.88 -24.99
N PRO A 13 -4.39 -19.47 -23.80
CA PRO A 13 -3.56 -18.29 -23.62
C PRO A 13 -2.10 -18.55 -23.97
N ASN A 14 -1.68 -19.82 -23.98
CA ASN A 14 -0.30 -20.21 -24.22
C ASN A 14 -0.06 -20.51 -25.70
N PHE A 15 1.02 -19.95 -26.21
CA PHE A 15 1.44 -20.12 -27.60
C PHE A 15 2.95 -20.03 -27.74
N VAL A 16 3.43 -20.48 -28.88
CA VAL A 16 4.84 -20.60 -29.21
C VAL A 16 5.14 -19.85 -30.49
N ILE A 17 6.30 -19.19 -30.51
CA ILE A 17 6.90 -18.65 -31.73
C ILE A 17 8.22 -19.38 -32.02
N GLN A 18 8.32 -20.00 -33.18
CA GLN A 18 9.53 -20.71 -33.66
C GLN A 18 10.25 -19.88 -34.74
N ASN A 19 11.54 -20.15 -34.93
CA ASN A 19 12.43 -19.48 -35.91
C ASN A 19 12.66 -17.97 -35.69
N LEU A 20 12.52 -17.50 -34.45
CA LEU A 20 13.06 -16.19 -34.03
C LEU A 20 14.59 -16.31 -33.82
N VAL A 21 15.40 -15.54 -34.55
CA VAL A 21 16.85 -15.40 -34.30
C VAL A 21 17.09 -14.33 -33.23
N THR A 22 18.07 -14.56 -32.37
CA THR A 22 18.30 -13.77 -31.15
C THR A 22 19.49 -12.81 -31.27
N ASN A 23 19.52 -11.98 -32.31
CA ASN A 23 20.47 -10.86 -32.40
C ASN A 23 19.76 -9.57 -31.96
N GLN A 24 20.15 -8.99 -30.82
CA GLN A 24 19.55 -7.76 -30.30
C GLN A 24 20.08 -6.51 -31.02
N THR A 25 19.24 -5.48 -31.18
CA THR A 25 19.63 -4.14 -31.67
C THR A 25 18.92 -2.99 -30.94
N ASN A 26 19.45 -1.78 -31.19
CA ASN A 26 19.07 -0.41 -30.80
C ASN A 26 18.50 -0.19 -29.39
N ALA A 27 19.34 0.40 -28.52
CA ALA A 27 19.10 0.56 -27.09
C ALA A 27 17.90 1.46 -26.71
N ASP A 28 17.54 2.47 -27.53
CA ASP A 28 16.63 3.53 -27.10
C ASP A 28 15.13 3.20 -27.19
N LEU A 29 14.77 2.26 -28.08
CA LEU A 29 13.38 1.86 -28.34
C LEU A 29 12.96 0.65 -27.48
N ILE A 30 13.91 -0.20 -27.08
CA ILE A 30 13.66 -1.40 -26.27
C ILE A 30 12.81 -1.10 -25.01
N PRO A 31 13.11 -0.05 -24.20
CA PRO A 31 12.30 0.24 -23.01
C PRO A 31 10.82 0.45 -23.33
N ILE A 32 10.51 1.11 -24.45
CA ILE A 32 9.14 1.39 -24.90
C ILE A 32 8.43 0.12 -25.37
N LEU A 33 9.15 -0.75 -26.10
CA LEU A 33 8.61 -2.05 -26.52
C LEU A 33 8.32 -2.94 -25.32
N TYR A 34 9.18 -2.93 -24.30
CA TYR A 34 8.99 -3.70 -23.08
C TYR A 34 7.80 -3.21 -22.25
N VAL A 35 7.63 -1.89 -22.09
CA VAL A 35 6.42 -1.33 -21.47
C VAL A 35 5.17 -1.76 -22.24
N THR A 36 5.16 -1.63 -23.56
CA THR A 36 4.03 -2.04 -24.41
C THR A 36 3.71 -3.52 -24.23
N LYS A 37 4.73 -4.38 -24.28
CA LYS A 37 4.59 -5.83 -24.07
C LYS A 37 4.01 -6.16 -22.70
N ASN A 38 4.52 -5.53 -21.64
CA ASN A 38 4.03 -5.72 -20.29
C ASN A 38 2.56 -5.29 -20.14
N ILE A 39 2.16 -4.19 -20.76
CA ILE A 39 0.75 -3.73 -20.80
C ILE A 39 -0.12 -4.75 -21.53
N LEU A 40 0.26 -5.19 -22.73
CA LEU A 40 -0.52 -6.17 -23.51
C LEU A 40 -0.64 -7.53 -22.81
N GLN A 41 0.33 -7.87 -21.95
CA GLN A 41 0.34 -9.11 -21.17
C GLN A 41 -0.02 -8.90 -19.69
N ARG A 42 -0.69 -7.80 -19.32
CA ARG A 42 -1.06 -7.51 -17.92
C ARG A 42 -2.05 -8.50 -17.31
N GLY A 43 -2.78 -9.22 -18.16
CA GLY A 43 -3.66 -10.33 -17.77
C GLY A 43 -3.90 -11.30 -18.93
N PHE A 44 -4.59 -12.40 -18.63
CA PHE A 44 -4.99 -13.41 -19.62
C PHE A 44 -6.34 -14.05 -19.20
N PRO A 45 -7.49 -13.48 -19.61
CA PRO A 45 -7.61 -12.38 -20.55
C PRO A 45 -7.21 -11.03 -19.95
N THR A 46 -6.90 -10.08 -20.83
CA THR A 46 -6.77 -8.65 -20.55
C THR A 46 -7.81 -7.85 -21.36
N THR A 47 -8.08 -6.59 -21.00
CA THR A 47 -9.02 -5.76 -21.76
C THR A 47 -8.45 -5.33 -23.12
N LEU A 48 -9.30 -5.35 -24.16
CA LEU A 48 -9.03 -4.74 -25.47
C LEU A 48 -8.75 -3.24 -25.30
N SER A 49 -7.91 -2.66 -26.16
CA SER A 49 -7.78 -1.20 -26.25
C SER A 49 -9.10 -0.56 -26.72
N LYS A 50 -9.26 0.75 -26.50
CA LYS A 50 -10.42 1.52 -27.00
C LYS A 50 -10.52 1.49 -28.53
N TYR A 51 -9.39 1.43 -29.23
CA TYR A 51 -9.36 1.22 -30.68
C TYR A 51 -9.90 -0.16 -31.05
N LEU A 52 -9.40 -1.24 -30.45
CA LEU A 52 -9.93 -2.59 -30.76
C LEU A 52 -11.39 -2.75 -30.32
N GLN A 53 -11.83 -2.05 -29.27
CA GLN A 53 -13.24 -2.01 -28.88
C GLN A 53 -14.11 -1.29 -29.91
N SER A 54 -13.62 -0.26 -30.62
CA SER A 54 -14.39 0.37 -31.70
C SER A 54 -14.56 -0.55 -32.91
N GLU A 55 -13.56 -1.39 -33.19
CA GLU A 55 -13.58 -2.34 -34.31
C GLU A 55 -14.36 -3.63 -33.99
N LEU A 56 -14.17 -4.18 -32.78
CA LEU A 56 -14.68 -5.50 -32.39
C LEU A 56 -15.86 -5.45 -31.41
N GLY A 57 -16.15 -4.29 -30.82
CA GLY A 57 -17.10 -4.14 -29.71
C GLY A 57 -16.46 -4.43 -28.34
N GLU A 58 -17.20 -4.10 -27.28
CA GLU A 58 -16.79 -4.31 -25.89
C GLU A 58 -17.00 -5.76 -25.45
N ILE A 59 -16.25 -6.71 -26.04
CA ILE A 59 -16.44 -8.15 -25.84
C ILE A 59 -16.39 -8.60 -24.37
N HIS A 60 -15.70 -7.84 -23.52
CA HIS A 60 -15.52 -8.09 -22.09
C HIS A 60 -16.76 -7.77 -21.25
N LYS A 61 -17.76 -7.09 -21.83
CA LYS A 61 -19.06 -6.79 -21.19
C LYS A 61 -20.18 -7.74 -21.64
N LEU A 62 -19.88 -8.70 -22.51
CA LEU A 62 -20.85 -9.68 -22.99
C LEU A 62 -21.07 -10.79 -21.95
N ASP A 63 -22.30 -11.28 -21.82
CA ASP A 63 -22.66 -12.35 -20.87
C ASP A 63 -21.87 -13.64 -21.10
N ASN A 64 -21.49 -13.92 -22.35
CA ASN A 64 -20.71 -15.10 -22.74
C ASN A 64 -19.18 -14.87 -22.72
N PHE A 65 -18.69 -13.76 -22.17
CA PHE A 65 -17.26 -13.47 -22.13
C PHE A 65 -16.47 -14.57 -21.42
N GLU A 66 -16.97 -15.01 -20.25
CA GLU A 66 -16.34 -16.04 -19.41
C GLU A 66 -16.42 -17.46 -19.99
N GLU A 67 -17.21 -17.68 -21.06
CA GLU A 67 -17.28 -18.97 -21.74
C GLU A 67 -15.93 -19.31 -22.38
N ARG A 68 -15.41 -20.49 -22.05
CA ARG A 68 -14.13 -20.96 -22.56
C ARG A 68 -14.28 -21.57 -23.95
N PHE A 69 -13.35 -21.22 -24.85
CA PHE A 69 -13.25 -21.85 -26.17
C PHE A 69 -11.83 -22.39 -26.40
N LEU A 70 -11.71 -23.70 -26.64
CA LEU A 70 -10.41 -24.36 -26.81
C LEU A 70 -10.07 -24.60 -28.28
N PHE A 71 -8.79 -24.51 -28.62
CA PHE A 71 -8.24 -24.77 -29.95
C PHE A 71 -7.73 -26.21 -30.02
N ALA A 72 -8.62 -27.13 -30.37
CA ALA A 72 -8.34 -28.55 -30.49
C ALA A 72 -8.83 -29.08 -31.84
N THR A 73 -8.12 -30.01 -32.46
CA THR A 73 -8.47 -30.59 -33.78
C THR A 73 -8.12 -32.07 -33.83
N ASN A 74 -8.71 -32.87 -34.71
CA ASN A 74 -8.22 -34.25 -34.98
C ASN A 74 -7.18 -34.29 -36.09
N GLN A 75 -6.60 -33.15 -36.50
CA GLN A 75 -5.50 -33.15 -37.45
C GLN A 75 -4.26 -33.77 -36.77
N THR A 76 -3.73 -34.83 -37.38
CA THR A 76 -2.49 -35.46 -36.91
C THR A 76 -1.32 -34.48 -37.00
N PRO A 77 -0.64 -34.16 -35.88
CA PRO A 77 0.55 -33.32 -35.90
C PRO A 77 1.66 -33.97 -36.73
N ASN A 78 2.27 -33.21 -37.63
CA ASN A 78 3.36 -33.71 -38.46
C ASN A 78 4.71 -33.56 -37.76
N TRP A 79 5.28 -34.69 -37.33
CA TRP A 79 6.61 -34.80 -36.74
C TRP A 79 7.55 -35.54 -37.69
N ASN A 80 8.50 -34.81 -38.27
CA ASN A 80 9.37 -35.31 -39.33
C ASN A 80 10.60 -36.04 -38.79
N ASP A 81 11.24 -35.49 -37.75
CA ASP A 81 12.51 -36.00 -37.19
C ASP A 81 12.51 -36.15 -35.67
N THR A 82 11.47 -35.66 -34.98
CA THR A 82 11.44 -35.65 -33.51
C THR A 82 11.19 -37.03 -32.92
N ILE A 83 10.21 -37.79 -33.44
CA ILE A 83 9.91 -39.14 -32.96
C ILE A 83 11.01 -40.08 -33.46
N LYS A 84 11.86 -40.55 -32.55
CA LYS A 84 13.03 -41.36 -32.91
C LYS A 84 12.65 -42.81 -33.23
N GLY A 85 13.56 -43.50 -33.91
CA GLY A 85 13.52 -44.93 -34.20
C GLY A 85 14.79 -45.37 -34.93
N ASP A 86 14.86 -46.64 -35.28
CA ASP A 86 15.99 -47.21 -36.00
C ASP A 86 15.85 -46.89 -37.50
N LYS A 87 16.58 -45.87 -37.94
CA LYS A 87 16.57 -45.42 -39.35
C LYS A 87 17.13 -46.47 -40.30
N ASP A 88 18.12 -47.26 -39.85
CA ASP A 88 18.83 -48.24 -40.68
C ASP A 88 17.98 -49.48 -40.96
N ASN A 89 17.14 -49.88 -39.99
CA ASN A 89 16.23 -51.02 -40.11
C ASN A 89 14.76 -50.64 -40.40
N ASN A 90 14.48 -49.36 -40.67
CA ASN A 90 13.12 -48.83 -40.88
C ASN A 90 12.13 -49.23 -39.77
N TYR A 91 12.59 -49.19 -38.51
CA TYR A 91 11.84 -49.67 -37.36
C TYR A 91 11.54 -48.54 -36.37
N TYR A 92 10.29 -48.05 -36.39
CA TYR A 92 9.84 -46.90 -35.60
C TYR A 92 8.62 -47.24 -34.74
N PRO A 93 8.79 -47.99 -33.63
CA PRO A 93 7.67 -48.43 -32.80
C PRO A 93 6.92 -47.26 -32.14
N ALA A 94 7.63 -46.21 -31.71
CA ALA A 94 7.00 -45.00 -31.16
C ALA A 94 6.17 -44.25 -32.20
N LYS A 95 6.69 -44.11 -33.43
CA LYS A 95 5.96 -43.51 -34.56
C LYS A 95 4.73 -44.33 -34.94
N TYR A 96 4.86 -45.66 -34.96
CA TYR A 96 3.73 -46.56 -35.21
C TYR A 96 2.65 -46.42 -34.13
N PHE A 97 3.02 -46.36 -32.86
CA PHE A 97 2.10 -46.08 -31.77
C PHE A 97 1.37 -44.76 -32.00
N PHE A 98 2.12 -43.68 -32.23
CA PHE A 98 1.56 -42.34 -32.41
C PHE A 98 0.62 -42.26 -33.63
N GLU A 99 1.05 -42.70 -34.81
CA GLU A 99 0.31 -42.50 -36.07
C GLU A 99 -0.81 -43.53 -36.31
N LYS A 100 -0.64 -44.78 -35.85
CA LYS A 100 -1.55 -45.89 -36.16
C LYS A 100 -2.36 -46.40 -34.97
N ILE A 101 -1.73 -46.54 -33.80
CA ILE A 101 -2.44 -47.10 -32.63
C ILE A 101 -3.42 -46.09 -32.04
N ILE A 102 -3.00 -44.83 -31.84
CA ILE A 102 -3.90 -43.81 -31.28
C ILE A 102 -5.12 -43.59 -32.18
N SER A 103 -4.93 -43.52 -33.50
CA SER A 103 -6.01 -43.27 -34.45
C SER A 103 -7.00 -44.44 -34.55
N ASN A 104 -6.54 -45.69 -34.49
CA ASN A 104 -7.37 -46.88 -34.67
C ASN A 104 -8.00 -47.41 -33.37
N GLU A 105 -7.26 -47.38 -32.26
CA GLU A 105 -7.62 -48.13 -31.04
C GLU A 105 -8.19 -47.27 -29.91
N PHE A 106 -8.02 -45.94 -29.95
CA PHE A 106 -8.46 -45.06 -28.85
C PHE A 106 -9.94 -44.60 -28.97
N GLY A 107 -10.63 -44.98 -30.04
CA GLY A 107 -12.04 -44.68 -30.26
C GLY A 107 -12.34 -43.17 -30.15
N GLU A 108 -13.22 -42.80 -29.23
CA GLU A 108 -13.62 -41.40 -29.01
C GLU A 108 -12.52 -40.50 -28.43
N TYR A 109 -11.41 -41.08 -27.96
CA TYR A 109 -10.23 -40.34 -27.48
C TYR A 109 -9.15 -40.18 -28.54
N SER A 110 -9.37 -40.58 -29.79
CA SER A 110 -8.38 -40.45 -30.87
C SER A 110 -7.87 -39.01 -31.05
N PHE A 111 -8.71 -38.00 -30.74
CA PHE A 111 -8.36 -36.58 -30.76
C PHE A 111 -7.16 -36.21 -29.87
N ILE A 112 -6.84 -36.99 -28.83
CA ILE A 112 -5.69 -36.70 -27.96
C ILE A 112 -4.37 -36.76 -28.72
N GLN A 113 -4.33 -37.41 -29.90
CA GLN A 113 -3.16 -37.41 -30.78
C GLN A 113 -2.67 -35.98 -31.05
N SER A 114 -3.58 -35.02 -31.18
CA SER A 114 -3.22 -33.61 -31.40
C SER A 114 -2.73 -32.88 -30.13
N LEU A 115 -2.82 -33.52 -28.97
CA LEU A 115 -2.51 -32.95 -27.66
C LEU A 115 -1.26 -33.61 -27.02
N ILE A 116 -0.72 -34.64 -27.67
CA ILE A 116 0.47 -35.37 -27.21
C ILE A 116 1.73 -34.69 -27.75
N ILE A 117 2.69 -34.49 -26.85
CA ILE A 117 4.03 -33.98 -27.16
C ILE A 117 5.00 -35.17 -27.18
N PRO A 118 5.67 -35.45 -28.30
CA PRO A 118 6.72 -36.45 -28.34
C PRO A 118 8.03 -35.90 -27.76
N GLU A 119 8.83 -36.78 -27.18
CA GLU A 119 10.27 -36.58 -26.87
C GLU A 119 10.55 -35.33 -26.01
N ILE A 120 9.60 -35.02 -25.11
CA ILE A 120 9.67 -33.83 -24.26
C ILE A 120 10.60 -34.07 -23.07
N GLN A 121 11.38 -33.05 -22.69
CA GLN A 121 12.27 -33.13 -21.53
C GLN A 121 11.49 -33.11 -20.21
N ILE A 122 11.94 -33.89 -19.24
CA ILE A 122 11.31 -33.96 -17.91
C ILE A 122 11.27 -32.58 -17.24
N ASN A 123 12.36 -31.82 -17.34
CA ASN A 123 12.44 -30.46 -16.79
C ASN A 123 11.39 -29.51 -17.40
N GLU A 124 11.01 -29.73 -18.67
CA GLU A 124 9.95 -28.96 -19.32
C GLU A 124 8.56 -29.37 -18.84
N ILE A 125 8.33 -30.68 -18.64
CA ILE A 125 7.10 -31.22 -18.05
C ILE A 125 6.86 -30.60 -16.67
N ILE A 126 7.86 -30.60 -15.79
CA ILE A 126 7.72 -30.08 -14.42
C ILE A 126 7.80 -28.55 -14.36
N GLY A 127 8.50 -27.89 -15.29
CA GLY A 127 8.67 -26.43 -15.29
C GLY A 127 9.70 -25.90 -14.29
N GLU A 128 10.57 -26.78 -13.80
CA GLU A 128 11.63 -26.51 -12.83
C GLU A 128 12.93 -27.16 -13.35
N GLU A 129 14.07 -26.51 -13.15
CA GLU A 129 15.36 -27.12 -13.49
C GLU A 129 15.75 -28.12 -12.39
N ASN A 130 15.64 -29.42 -12.71
CA ASN A 130 16.21 -30.46 -11.89
C ASN A 130 17.49 -31.01 -12.53
N LYS A 131 18.62 -30.84 -11.84
CA LYS A 131 19.93 -31.26 -12.32
C LYS A 131 20.03 -32.78 -12.54
N ASN A 132 19.23 -33.57 -11.83
CA ASN A 132 19.23 -35.03 -11.93
C ASN A 132 18.60 -35.55 -13.23
N PHE A 133 17.79 -34.71 -13.91
CA PHE A 133 17.04 -35.09 -15.11
C PHE A 133 17.45 -34.27 -16.34
N ILE A 134 18.62 -33.64 -16.31
CA ILE A 134 19.17 -32.91 -17.47
C ILE A 134 19.29 -33.88 -18.66
N ASN A 135 18.78 -33.45 -19.82
CA ASN A 135 18.77 -34.22 -21.08
C ASN A 135 17.97 -35.54 -21.04
N GLN A 136 17.20 -35.80 -19.99
CA GLN A 136 16.26 -36.93 -19.97
C GLN A 136 14.93 -36.52 -20.59
N GLN A 137 14.44 -37.35 -21.50
CA GLN A 137 13.18 -37.18 -22.23
C GLN A 137 12.24 -38.35 -21.95
N VAL A 138 10.95 -38.14 -22.18
CA VAL A 138 9.95 -39.21 -22.25
C VAL A 138 9.44 -39.32 -23.68
N ASP A 139 9.04 -40.50 -24.12
CA ASP A 139 8.61 -40.70 -25.51
C ASP A 139 7.37 -39.89 -25.85
N PHE A 140 6.34 -39.90 -24.99
CA PHE A 140 5.13 -39.12 -25.18
C PHE A 140 4.60 -38.56 -23.86
N TYR A 141 4.13 -37.31 -23.87
CA TYR A 141 3.44 -36.69 -22.75
C TYR A 141 2.13 -36.04 -23.19
N LEU A 142 1.06 -36.31 -22.44
CA LEU A 142 -0.24 -35.66 -22.55
C LEU A 142 -0.47 -34.75 -21.33
N PRO A 143 -0.25 -33.42 -21.45
CA PRO A 143 -0.37 -32.48 -20.33
C PRO A 143 -1.76 -32.50 -19.66
N GLN A 144 -2.82 -32.57 -20.46
CA GLN A 144 -4.21 -32.47 -20.01
C GLN A 144 -4.63 -33.64 -19.10
N ALA A 145 -3.96 -34.80 -19.24
CA ALA A 145 -4.22 -35.99 -18.43
C ALA A 145 -3.06 -36.35 -17.49
N LYS A 146 -2.02 -35.50 -17.40
CA LYS A 146 -0.78 -35.78 -16.65
C LYS A 146 -0.27 -37.21 -16.90
N LEU A 147 -0.19 -37.59 -18.17
CA LEU A 147 0.10 -38.96 -18.59
C LEU A 147 1.37 -38.98 -19.44
N VAL A 148 2.33 -39.79 -19.03
CA VAL A 148 3.51 -40.18 -19.81
C VAL A 148 3.26 -41.56 -20.40
N ILE A 149 3.59 -41.74 -21.68
CA ILE A 149 3.55 -43.02 -22.38
C ILE A 149 4.95 -43.29 -22.91
N GLU A 150 5.55 -44.40 -22.49
CA GLU A 150 6.90 -44.84 -22.91
C GLU A 150 6.81 -46.10 -23.76
N ILE A 151 7.66 -46.17 -24.78
CA ILE A 151 7.73 -47.24 -25.77
C ILE A 151 9.09 -47.95 -25.67
N ASP A 152 9.18 -48.93 -24.77
CA ASP A 152 10.45 -49.57 -24.42
C ASP A 152 10.92 -50.61 -25.46
N GLY A 153 12.15 -50.46 -25.95
CA GLY A 153 12.85 -51.47 -26.76
C GLY A 153 13.30 -52.72 -25.97
N GLN A 154 13.64 -53.81 -26.67
CA GLN A 154 14.13 -55.07 -26.05
C GLN A 154 15.42 -54.89 -25.22
N GLN A 155 16.24 -53.89 -25.53
CA GLN A 155 17.53 -53.63 -24.86
C GLN A 155 17.38 -53.05 -23.43
N HIS A 156 16.25 -52.43 -23.09
CA HIS A 156 15.99 -51.83 -21.76
C HIS A 156 15.95 -52.85 -20.62
N LYS A 157 15.81 -54.15 -20.92
CA LYS A 157 15.77 -55.21 -19.91
C LYS A 157 17.15 -55.77 -19.55
N LEU A 158 18.23 -55.51 -20.28
CA LEU A 158 19.51 -56.18 -20.04
C LEU A 158 20.51 -55.35 -19.21
N ASP A 159 20.26 -54.06 -19.02
CA ASP A 159 21.13 -53.13 -18.28
C ASP A 159 20.50 -52.70 -16.94
N GLU A 160 21.16 -53.02 -15.82
CA GLU A 160 20.72 -52.65 -14.47
C GLU A 160 20.72 -51.12 -14.25
N VAL A 161 21.64 -50.39 -14.89
CA VAL A 161 21.77 -48.93 -14.72
C VAL A 161 20.55 -48.22 -15.30
N THR A 162 20.11 -48.62 -16.49
CA THR A 162 18.92 -48.07 -17.15
C THR A 162 17.64 -48.32 -16.32
N ARG A 163 17.48 -49.52 -15.73
CA ARG A 163 16.33 -49.85 -14.88
C ARG A 163 16.24 -49.01 -13.60
N VAL A 164 17.38 -48.77 -12.95
CA VAL A 164 17.43 -47.93 -11.74
C VAL A 164 17.09 -46.48 -12.11
N SER A 165 17.63 -45.97 -13.22
CA SER A 165 17.31 -44.63 -13.71
C SER A 165 15.82 -44.47 -14.04
N ASP A 166 15.22 -45.46 -14.71
CA ASP A 166 13.80 -45.51 -15.04
C ASP A 166 12.91 -45.48 -13.78
N SER A 167 13.26 -46.26 -12.76
CA SER A 167 12.54 -46.30 -11.49
C SER A 167 12.61 -44.97 -10.74
N ILE A 168 13.79 -44.32 -10.70
CA ILE A 168 13.96 -43.00 -10.09
C ILE A 168 13.10 -41.96 -10.83
N ARG A 169 13.11 -41.99 -12.16
CA ARG A 169 12.32 -41.10 -13.01
C ARG A 169 10.82 -41.27 -12.79
N ASP A 170 10.32 -42.51 -12.82
CA ASP A 170 8.90 -42.80 -12.66
C ASP A 170 8.41 -42.46 -11.25
N THR A 171 9.23 -42.74 -10.23
CA THR A 171 8.96 -42.32 -8.85
C THR A 171 8.88 -40.80 -8.73
N PHE A 172 9.79 -40.08 -9.38
CA PHE A 172 9.80 -38.62 -9.40
C PHE A 172 8.57 -38.04 -10.11
N LEU A 173 8.23 -38.52 -11.32
CA LEU A 173 7.04 -38.09 -12.05
C LEU A 173 5.75 -38.40 -11.26
N SER A 174 5.67 -39.58 -10.65
CA SER A 174 4.55 -39.95 -9.77
C SER A 174 4.42 -39.01 -8.57
N SER A 175 5.54 -38.55 -7.99
CA SER A 175 5.51 -37.56 -6.89
C SER A 175 4.93 -36.20 -7.31
N LYS A 176 4.97 -35.88 -8.60
CA LYS A 176 4.36 -34.69 -9.22
C LYS A 176 2.93 -34.96 -9.74
N GLY A 177 2.38 -36.15 -9.45
CA GLY A 177 1.04 -36.57 -9.87
C GLY A 177 0.95 -36.92 -11.36
N ILE A 178 2.06 -37.28 -12.00
CA ILE A 178 2.13 -37.72 -13.40
C ILE A 178 2.18 -39.25 -13.43
N THR A 179 1.32 -39.86 -14.22
CA THR A 179 1.26 -41.33 -14.37
C THR A 179 2.08 -41.75 -15.58
N THR A 180 2.93 -42.77 -15.43
CA THR A 180 3.69 -43.37 -16.54
C THR A 180 3.08 -44.71 -16.94
N VAL A 181 2.80 -44.91 -18.22
CA VAL A 181 2.42 -46.21 -18.81
C VAL A 181 3.48 -46.64 -19.81
N ARG A 182 4.05 -47.83 -19.63
CA ARG A 182 5.07 -48.40 -20.52
C ARG A 182 4.48 -49.49 -21.41
N ILE A 183 4.75 -49.41 -22.71
CA ILE A 183 4.41 -50.41 -23.73
C ILE A 183 5.71 -50.96 -24.32
N ASN A 184 5.93 -52.25 -24.19
CA ASN A 184 7.12 -52.90 -24.71
C ASN A 184 6.95 -53.20 -26.21
N THR A 185 8.03 -53.06 -26.97
CA THR A 185 8.09 -53.41 -28.40
C THR A 185 7.63 -54.84 -28.73
N VAL A 186 7.81 -55.81 -27.83
CA VAL A 186 7.29 -57.19 -27.98
C VAL A 186 5.76 -57.22 -27.92
N GLU A 187 5.15 -56.33 -27.13
CA GLU A 187 3.70 -56.25 -27.00
C GLU A 187 3.05 -55.78 -28.31
N PHE A 188 3.76 -55.03 -29.16
CA PHE A 188 3.31 -54.71 -30.52
C PHE A 188 3.35 -55.92 -31.46
N GLN A 189 4.34 -56.80 -31.31
CA GLN A 189 4.52 -57.97 -32.18
C GLN A 189 3.50 -59.08 -31.90
N ASN A 190 3.11 -59.26 -30.64
CA ASN A 190 2.17 -60.31 -30.22
C ASN A 190 0.73 -59.80 -30.00
N GLY A 191 0.47 -58.50 -30.18
CA GLY A 191 -0.84 -57.87 -30.04
C GLY A 191 -1.31 -57.59 -28.60
N THR A 192 -0.50 -57.88 -27.58
CA THR A 192 -0.92 -57.69 -26.17
C THR A 192 -0.89 -56.22 -25.72
N TYR A 193 -0.40 -55.30 -26.57
CA TYR A 193 -0.42 -53.85 -26.30
C TYR A 193 -1.83 -53.31 -26.05
N ILE A 194 -2.88 -53.99 -26.51
CA ILE A 194 -4.30 -53.64 -26.28
C ILE A 194 -4.60 -53.48 -24.77
N LEU A 195 -4.04 -54.33 -23.90
CA LEU A 195 -4.24 -54.21 -22.45
C LEU A 195 -3.65 -52.92 -21.87
N LYS A 196 -2.55 -52.42 -22.45
CA LYS A 196 -1.95 -51.13 -22.10
C LYS A 196 -2.78 -49.97 -22.61
N VAL A 197 -3.34 -50.10 -23.82
CA VAL A 197 -4.31 -49.13 -24.36
C VAL A 197 -5.53 -49.03 -23.45
N GLU A 198 -6.10 -50.15 -22.99
CA GLU A 198 -7.20 -50.15 -22.02
C GLU A 198 -6.83 -49.45 -20.70
N THR A 199 -5.59 -49.64 -20.24
CA THR A 199 -5.06 -48.95 -19.05
C THR A 199 -5.00 -47.44 -19.26
N ILE A 200 -4.52 -47.00 -20.44
CA ILE A 200 -4.49 -45.58 -20.82
C ILE A 200 -5.91 -45.02 -20.90
N LEU A 201 -6.84 -45.69 -21.59
CA LEU A 201 -8.23 -45.25 -21.70
C LEU A 201 -8.90 -45.14 -20.32
N THR A 202 -8.63 -46.07 -19.41
CA THR A 202 -9.10 -46.02 -18.02
C THR A 202 -8.56 -44.82 -17.27
N HIS A 203 -7.29 -44.45 -17.52
CA HIS A 203 -6.70 -43.22 -16.96
C HIS A 203 -7.33 -41.96 -17.56
N LEU A 204 -7.52 -41.89 -18.88
CA LEU A 204 -8.16 -40.75 -19.55
C LEU A 204 -9.57 -40.48 -19.04
N LYS A 205 -10.35 -41.52 -18.75
CA LYS A 205 -11.68 -41.40 -18.12
C LYS A 205 -11.67 -40.64 -16.79
N ARG A 206 -10.55 -40.64 -16.04
CA ARG A 206 -10.41 -39.83 -14.82
C ARG A 206 -10.35 -38.32 -15.10
N PHE A 207 -10.00 -37.93 -16.32
CA PHE A 207 -9.88 -36.55 -16.80
C PHE A 207 -11.00 -36.17 -17.79
N GLU A 208 -12.05 -36.98 -17.90
CA GLU A 208 -13.14 -36.82 -18.88
C GLU A 208 -13.78 -35.42 -18.85
N LYS A 209 -13.93 -34.84 -17.66
CA LYS A 209 -14.48 -33.49 -17.51
C LYS A 209 -13.66 -32.44 -18.26
N LEU A 210 -12.33 -32.54 -18.27
CA LEU A 210 -11.48 -31.62 -19.02
C LEU A 210 -11.43 -32.02 -20.51
N LEU A 211 -11.23 -33.30 -20.79
CA LEU A 211 -11.07 -33.83 -22.14
C LEU A 211 -12.32 -33.64 -23.02
N SER A 212 -13.51 -33.69 -22.43
CA SER A 212 -14.77 -33.40 -23.14
C SER A 212 -14.83 -31.98 -23.72
N TYR A 213 -14.23 -30.97 -23.07
CA TYR A 213 -14.13 -29.63 -23.67
C TYR A 213 -13.26 -29.63 -24.94
N TYR A 214 -12.17 -30.40 -24.96
CA TYR A 214 -11.32 -30.54 -26.14
C TYR A 214 -12.04 -31.32 -27.24
N LYS A 215 -12.69 -32.44 -26.89
CA LYS A 215 -13.49 -33.23 -27.84
C LYS A 215 -14.56 -32.39 -28.51
N ASN A 216 -15.34 -31.65 -27.72
CA ASN A 216 -16.39 -30.76 -28.23
C ASN A 216 -15.82 -29.66 -29.13
N ALA A 217 -14.66 -29.09 -28.77
CA ALA A 217 -13.97 -28.13 -29.62
C ALA A 217 -13.51 -28.75 -30.95
N CYS A 218 -12.93 -29.95 -30.94
CA CYS A 218 -12.55 -30.68 -32.16
C CYS A 218 -13.75 -30.90 -33.08
N GLU A 219 -14.84 -31.47 -32.54
CA GLU A 219 -16.06 -31.75 -33.32
C GLU A 219 -16.64 -30.48 -33.94
N LYS A 220 -16.61 -29.37 -33.21
CA LYS A 220 -17.13 -28.08 -33.67
C LYS A 220 -16.27 -27.46 -34.77
N ILE A 221 -14.95 -27.51 -34.62
CA ILE A 221 -13.99 -26.98 -35.60
C ILE A 221 -14.06 -27.80 -36.91
N GLU A 222 -14.12 -29.12 -36.82
CA GLU A 222 -14.14 -30.01 -38.00
C GLU A 222 -15.43 -29.93 -38.80
N ARG A 223 -16.57 -29.82 -38.12
CA ARG A 223 -17.87 -29.62 -38.77
C ARG A 223 -18.04 -28.21 -39.34
N ASN A 224 -17.05 -27.33 -39.18
CA ASN A 224 -17.10 -25.91 -39.53
C ASN A 224 -18.33 -25.21 -38.93
N GLN A 225 -18.70 -25.59 -37.70
CA GLN A 225 -19.91 -25.14 -36.98
C GLN A 225 -19.66 -23.90 -36.11
N MET A 226 -18.61 -23.14 -36.39
CA MET A 226 -18.30 -21.95 -35.62
C MET A 226 -19.23 -20.81 -36.00
N SER A 227 -19.83 -20.18 -34.99
CA SER A 227 -20.67 -19.01 -35.21
C SER A 227 -19.84 -17.78 -35.57
N GLY A 228 -20.42 -16.83 -36.31
CA GLY A 228 -19.79 -15.54 -36.57
C GLY A 228 -19.40 -14.79 -35.28
N ASP A 229 -20.22 -14.95 -34.23
CA ASP A 229 -19.96 -14.39 -32.91
C ASP A 229 -18.71 -14.98 -32.25
N GLU A 230 -18.50 -16.30 -32.33
CA GLU A 230 -17.28 -16.94 -31.80
C GLU A 230 -16.02 -16.51 -32.57
N ILE A 231 -16.14 -16.37 -33.89
CA ILE A 231 -15.02 -15.86 -34.70
C ILE A 231 -14.67 -14.45 -34.24
N LYS A 232 -15.66 -13.57 -34.07
CA LYS A 232 -15.49 -12.16 -33.69
C LYS A 232 -15.04 -11.97 -32.23
N THR A 233 -15.55 -12.78 -31.29
CA THR A 233 -15.35 -12.58 -29.83
C THR A 233 -14.28 -13.49 -29.22
N LYS A 234 -13.92 -14.59 -29.89
CA LYS A 234 -12.92 -15.56 -29.40
C LYS A 234 -11.69 -15.61 -30.30
N LEU A 235 -11.85 -15.99 -31.58
CA LEU A 235 -10.69 -16.22 -32.45
C LEU A 235 -9.97 -14.93 -32.84
N LEU A 236 -10.70 -13.93 -33.34
CA LEU A 236 -10.11 -12.70 -33.85
C LEU A 236 -9.31 -11.95 -32.77
N PRO A 237 -9.83 -11.75 -31.53
CA PRO A 237 -9.04 -11.19 -30.44
C PRO A 237 -7.79 -12.01 -30.10
N THR A 238 -7.89 -13.34 -30.09
CA THR A 238 -6.72 -14.19 -29.82
C THR A 238 -5.69 -14.16 -30.95
N ALA A 239 -6.11 -14.06 -32.21
CA ALA A 239 -5.20 -13.88 -33.33
C ALA A 239 -4.46 -12.53 -33.25
N ILE A 240 -5.20 -11.46 -32.95
CA ILE A 240 -4.66 -10.10 -32.81
C ILE A 240 -3.56 -10.07 -31.75
N ILE A 241 -3.82 -10.53 -30.52
CA ILE A 241 -2.80 -10.44 -29.45
C ILE A 241 -1.56 -11.29 -29.72
N ARG A 242 -1.71 -12.47 -30.34
CA ARG A 242 -0.57 -13.31 -30.73
C ARG A 242 0.27 -12.65 -31.81
N PHE A 243 -0.38 -11.99 -32.77
CA PHE A 243 0.32 -11.22 -33.81
C PHE A 243 0.98 -9.96 -33.21
N GLN A 244 0.35 -9.26 -32.28
CA GLN A 244 0.96 -8.13 -31.55
C GLN A 244 2.23 -8.55 -30.80
N VAL A 245 2.20 -9.70 -30.10
CA VAL A 245 3.39 -10.24 -29.42
C VAL A 245 4.47 -10.62 -30.44
N LEU A 246 4.11 -11.21 -31.58
CA LEU A 246 5.07 -11.48 -32.65
C LEU A 246 5.74 -10.18 -33.14
N LEU A 247 4.97 -9.14 -33.44
CA LEU A 247 5.49 -7.84 -33.89
C LEU A 247 6.45 -7.22 -32.86
N LEU A 248 6.11 -7.30 -31.58
CA LEU A 248 6.99 -6.82 -30.51
C LEU A 248 8.32 -7.57 -30.47
N GLU A 249 8.32 -8.89 -30.67
CA GLU A 249 9.56 -9.68 -30.76
C GLU A 249 10.35 -9.33 -32.02
N LEU A 250 9.69 -9.20 -33.17
CA LEU A 250 10.34 -8.79 -34.42
C LEU A 250 11.01 -7.42 -34.29
N LEU A 251 10.35 -6.45 -33.65
CA LEU A 251 10.93 -5.14 -33.35
C LEU A 251 12.09 -5.23 -32.33
N THR A 252 11.95 -6.08 -31.31
CA THR A 252 12.99 -6.26 -30.27
C THR A 252 14.27 -6.89 -30.83
N TYR A 253 14.18 -7.75 -31.84
CA TYR A 253 15.30 -8.48 -32.45
C TYR A 253 15.68 -7.96 -33.84
N ASN A 254 15.36 -6.71 -34.16
CA ASN A 254 15.70 -6.02 -35.42
C ASN A 254 15.16 -6.62 -36.73
N TYR A 255 14.22 -7.56 -36.67
CA TYR A 255 13.56 -8.03 -37.89
C TYR A 255 12.65 -6.96 -38.49
N LEU A 256 12.15 -6.06 -37.65
CA LEU A 256 11.38 -4.89 -38.04
C LEU A 256 12.06 -3.65 -37.50
N THR A 257 12.05 -2.59 -38.30
CA THR A 257 12.50 -1.25 -37.89
C THR A 257 11.44 -0.23 -38.29
N PHE A 258 11.47 0.94 -37.64
CA PHE A 258 10.60 2.07 -37.99
C PHE A 258 11.13 2.91 -39.16
N GLU A 259 12.29 2.54 -39.74
CA GLU A 259 12.96 3.33 -40.76
C GLU A 259 12.57 2.97 -42.20
N GLU A 260 12.09 1.75 -42.41
CA GLU A 260 11.83 1.16 -43.72
C GLU A 260 10.42 0.54 -43.78
N ASP A 261 9.87 0.41 -44.98
CA ASP A 261 8.59 -0.26 -45.22
C ASP A 261 8.76 -1.79 -45.26
N TRP A 262 7.74 -2.53 -44.83
CA TRP A 262 7.83 -3.98 -44.65
C TRP A 262 6.71 -4.72 -45.37
N ASN A 263 7.05 -5.89 -45.93
CA ASN A 263 6.10 -6.82 -46.53
C ASN A 263 5.95 -8.05 -45.63
N PHE A 264 4.70 -8.40 -45.30
CA PHE A 264 4.35 -9.64 -44.62
C PHE A 264 3.70 -10.60 -45.61
N ASN A 265 4.20 -11.83 -45.67
CA ASN A 265 3.61 -12.92 -46.42
C ASN A 265 3.13 -13.97 -45.41
N ILE A 266 1.82 -14.09 -45.24
CA ILE A 266 1.21 -14.85 -44.14
C ILE A 266 0.38 -16.01 -44.69
N LEU A 267 0.72 -17.23 -44.29
CA LEU A 267 -0.15 -18.40 -44.40
C LEU A 267 -1.03 -18.49 -43.15
N ALA A 268 -2.31 -18.15 -43.28
CA ALA A 268 -3.29 -18.25 -42.20
C ALA A 268 -4.20 -19.47 -42.40
N HIS A 269 -4.12 -20.47 -41.53
CA HIS A 269 -4.92 -21.70 -41.69
C HIS A 269 -6.40 -21.48 -41.36
N GLU A 270 -6.73 -20.42 -40.63
CA GLU A 270 -8.09 -20.03 -40.29
C GLU A 270 -8.53 -18.80 -41.10
N ASN A 271 -9.81 -18.77 -41.50
CA ASN A 271 -10.38 -17.61 -42.19
C ASN A 271 -10.67 -16.48 -41.19
N LEU A 272 -9.63 -15.67 -40.92
CA LEU A 272 -9.66 -14.55 -39.99
C LEU A 272 -9.35 -13.27 -40.77
N PRO A 273 -10.37 -12.52 -41.23
CA PRO A 273 -10.11 -11.27 -41.94
C PRO A 273 -9.46 -10.24 -41.00
N ASP A 274 -8.53 -9.45 -41.56
CA ASP A 274 -7.96 -8.22 -40.98
C ASP A 274 -7.23 -8.33 -39.64
N PHE A 275 -7.02 -9.53 -39.08
CA PHE A 275 -6.39 -9.68 -37.76
C PHE A 275 -4.99 -9.05 -37.69
N ALA A 276 -4.20 -9.17 -38.76
CA ALA A 276 -2.84 -8.64 -38.82
C ALA A 276 -2.85 -7.10 -38.92
N ASP A 277 -3.75 -6.53 -39.73
CA ASP A 277 -3.90 -5.08 -39.88
C ASP A 277 -4.40 -4.42 -38.58
N LEU A 278 -5.42 -5.00 -37.95
CA LEU A 278 -5.93 -4.56 -36.64
C LEU A 278 -4.84 -4.61 -35.56
N ALA A 279 -4.06 -5.69 -35.52
CA ALA A 279 -2.95 -5.86 -34.59
C ALA A 279 -1.86 -4.80 -34.78
N ILE A 280 -1.45 -4.54 -36.03
CA ILE A 280 -0.44 -3.53 -36.37
C ILE A 280 -0.94 -2.13 -35.97
N LYS A 281 -2.15 -1.75 -36.40
CA LYS A 281 -2.72 -0.43 -36.12
C LYS A 281 -2.81 -0.17 -34.62
N ASP A 282 -3.36 -1.12 -33.86
CA ASP A 282 -3.45 -1.00 -32.40
C ASP A 282 -2.08 -0.86 -31.75
N LEU A 283 -1.14 -1.75 -32.09
CA LEU A 283 0.20 -1.77 -31.50
C LEU A 283 0.95 -0.46 -31.76
N LEU A 284 0.85 0.09 -32.97
CA LEU A 284 1.46 1.37 -33.34
C LEU A 284 0.89 2.54 -32.52
N ILE A 285 -0.39 2.51 -32.14
CA ILE A 285 -0.99 3.55 -31.28
C ILE A 285 -0.29 3.54 -29.92
N TRP A 286 -0.16 2.36 -29.30
CA TRP A 286 0.50 2.21 -27.99
C TRP A 286 1.97 2.67 -28.02
N ILE A 287 2.75 2.15 -28.97
CA ILE A 287 4.17 2.46 -29.09
C ILE A 287 4.35 3.96 -29.37
N ASN A 288 3.57 4.54 -30.28
CA ASN A 288 3.67 5.96 -30.60
C ASN A 288 3.33 6.83 -29.40
N LYS A 289 2.32 6.49 -28.58
CA LYS A 289 1.98 7.27 -27.38
C LYS A 289 3.08 7.24 -26.32
N LEU A 290 3.67 6.07 -26.09
CA LEU A 290 4.83 5.96 -25.18
C LEU A 290 6.06 6.69 -25.74
N TRP A 291 6.29 6.60 -27.05
CA TRP A 291 7.38 7.30 -27.72
C TRP A 291 7.21 8.82 -27.67
N GLN A 292 6.00 9.34 -27.89
CA GLN A 292 5.66 10.75 -27.72
C GLN A 292 5.94 11.18 -26.27
N LEU A 293 5.51 10.38 -25.29
CA LEU A 293 5.71 10.69 -23.87
C LEU A 293 7.21 10.78 -23.51
N LYS A 294 8.04 9.85 -24.02
CA LYS A 294 9.49 9.79 -23.74
C LYS A 294 10.31 10.81 -24.54
N SER A 295 10.07 10.90 -25.85
CA SER A 295 10.93 11.63 -26.80
C SER A 295 10.42 13.03 -27.17
N LYS A 296 9.16 13.34 -26.84
CA LYS A 296 8.45 14.56 -27.26
C LYS A 296 8.26 14.71 -28.78
N HIS A 297 8.48 13.64 -29.53
CA HIS A 297 8.31 13.59 -30.98
C HIS A 297 7.39 12.45 -31.39
N GLU A 298 6.78 12.56 -32.57
CA GLU A 298 6.03 11.45 -33.17
C GLU A 298 6.98 10.37 -33.69
N LEU A 299 6.55 9.12 -33.60
CA LEU A 299 7.28 8.00 -34.18
C LEU A 299 6.98 7.93 -35.68
N LYS A 300 8.01 7.83 -36.51
CA LYS A 300 7.86 7.53 -37.94
C LYS A 300 7.18 6.16 -38.07
N LYS A 301 6.10 6.10 -38.85
CA LYS A 301 5.32 4.86 -39.05
C LYS A 301 5.69 4.25 -40.40
N PRO A 302 6.23 3.03 -40.44
CA PRO A 302 6.48 2.34 -41.70
C PRO A 302 5.16 1.88 -42.34
N ASN A 303 5.16 1.73 -43.66
CA ASN A 303 4.06 1.08 -44.36
C ASN A 303 4.22 -0.44 -44.23
N PHE A 304 3.12 -1.11 -43.90
CA PHE A 304 3.07 -2.57 -43.81
C PHE A 304 2.17 -3.10 -44.93
N ASN A 305 2.77 -3.78 -45.91
CA ASN A 305 2.03 -4.48 -46.95
C ASN A 305 1.80 -5.91 -46.49
N ILE A 306 0.53 -6.33 -46.39
CA ILE A 306 0.16 -7.64 -45.85
C ILE A 306 -0.50 -8.46 -46.94
N GLU A 307 0.12 -9.59 -47.29
CA GLU A 307 -0.46 -10.61 -48.16
C GLU A 307 -0.82 -11.82 -47.29
N ILE A 308 -2.11 -12.18 -47.26
CA ILE A 308 -2.60 -13.35 -46.52
C ILE A 308 -3.16 -14.36 -47.51
N THR A 309 -2.72 -15.61 -47.39
CA THR A 309 -3.32 -16.76 -48.08
C THR A 309 -3.78 -17.81 -47.08
N ASN A 310 -4.91 -18.46 -47.39
CA ASN A 310 -5.41 -19.59 -46.59
C ASN A 310 -5.02 -20.96 -47.16
N TYR A 311 -4.28 -20.98 -48.28
CA TYR A 311 -3.98 -22.21 -48.99
C TYR A 311 -2.46 -22.46 -49.05
N LYS A 312 -2.01 -23.56 -48.42
CA LYS A 312 -0.59 -23.91 -48.32
C LYS A 312 0.12 -24.05 -49.68
N ASN A 313 -0.59 -24.46 -50.73
CA ASN A 313 -0.04 -24.57 -52.08
C ASN A 313 0.21 -23.21 -52.77
N GLN A 314 -0.43 -22.14 -52.29
CA GLN A 314 -0.25 -20.78 -52.79
C GLN A 314 0.79 -19.99 -51.98
N PHE A 315 1.22 -20.52 -50.84
CA PHE A 315 2.24 -19.90 -50.00
C PHE A 315 3.64 -20.26 -50.51
N GLN A 316 4.34 -19.27 -51.07
CA GLN A 316 5.75 -19.37 -51.43
C GLN A 316 6.55 -18.34 -50.64
N PRO A 317 7.54 -18.75 -49.83
CA PRO A 317 8.38 -17.81 -49.09
C PRO A 317 9.08 -16.82 -50.03
N ILE A 318 8.98 -15.52 -49.72
CA ILE A 318 9.55 -14.43 -50.50
C ILE A 318 10.78 -13.89 -49.76
N SER A 319 11.90 -13.72 -50.46
CA SER A 319 13.19 -13.31 -49.85
C SER A 319 13.21 -11.89 -49.26
N LYS A 320 12.29 -11.01 -49.68
CA LYS A 320 12.15 -9.62 -49.19
C LYS A 320 10.89 -9.40 -48.33
N ALA A 321 10.32 -10.47 -47.79
CA ALA A 321 9.15 -10.41 -46.91
C ALA A 321 9.41 -11.22 -45.63
N ILE A 322 8.71 -10.85 -44.56
CA ILE A 322 8.65 -11.68 -43.36
C ILE A 322 7.60 -12.77 -43.62
N ASN A 323 8.07 -14.00 -43.78
CA ASN A 323 7.23 -15.15 -44.07
C ASN A 323 6.74 -15.77 -42.76
N ILE A 324 5.42 -15.83 -42.58
CA ILE A 324 4.78 -16.27 -41.34
C ILE A 324 3.80 -17.39 -41.65
N ASP A 325 3.95 -18.53 -40.98
CA ASP A 325 2.91 -19.54 -40.90
C ASP A 325 2.17 -19.37 -39.56
N PHE A 326 0.91 -18.92 -39.64
CA PHE A 326 0.10 -18.54 -38.50
C PHE A 326 -1.09 -19.49 -38.34
N SER A 327 -1.21 -20.13 -37.17
CA SER A 327 -2.40 -20.92 -36.85
C SER A 327 -2.74 -20.87 -35.36
N LEU A 328 -4.03 -20.70 -35.09
CA LEU A 328 -4.59 -20.87 -33.76
C LEU A 328 -4.84 -22.34 -33.43
N PHE A 329 -5.26 -23.14 -34.40
CA PHE A 329 -5.69 -24.52 -34.18
C PHE A 329 -4.54 -25.53 -34.18
N LYS A 330 -3.42 -25.22 -34.84
CA LYS A 330 -2.26 -26.11 -34.87
C LYS A 330 -1.39 -25.95 -33.62
N ARG A 331 -0.84 -27.08 -33.20
CA ARG A 331 0.24 -27.15 -32.22
C ARG A 331 1.59 -27.00 -32.90
N TYR A 332 2.62 -26.65 -32.13
CA TYR A 332 3.97 -26.62 -32.66
C TYR A 332 4.49 -28.05 -32.90
N THR A 333 5.28 -28.20 -33.95
CA THR A 333 5.99 -29.43 -34.31
C THR A 333 7.43 -29.09 -34.73
N ASP A 334 8.13 -30.03 -35.36
CA ASP A 334 9.46 -29.81 -35.94
C ASP A 334 9.44 -29.31 -37.39
N GLU A 335 8.28 -28.92 -37.93
CA GLU A 335 8.17 -28.29 -39.26
C GLU A 335 9.09 -27.06 -39.39
N ASN A 336 9.34 -26.37 -38.28
CA ASN A 336 10.21 -25.21 -38.22
C ASN A 336 11.67 -25.51 -38.61
N LYS A 337 12.14 -26.76 -38.46
CA LYS A 337 13.49 -27.18 -38.85
C LYS A 337 13.65 -27.37 -40.36
N ILE A 338 12.54 -27.57 -41.08
CA ILE A 338 12.53 -27.77 -42.53
C ILE A 338 12.41 -26.41 -43.24
N SER A 339 11.74 -25.45 -42.62
CA SER A 339 11.50 -24.11 -43.18
C SER A 339 12.09 -23.04 -42.26
N GLU A 340 13.42 -22.93 -42.24
CA GLU A 340 14.14 -22.01 -41.36
C GLU A 340 13.79 -20.53 -41.61
N ASP A 341 13.46 -20.17 -42.85
CA ASP A 341 13.06 -18.81 -43.27
C ASP A 341 11.60 -18.45 -42.96
N VAL A 342 10.84 -19.37 -42.33
CA VAL A 342 9.43 -19.17 -41.99
C VAL A 342 9.27 -19.12 -40.48
N ILE A 343 8.59 -18.09 -39.98
CA ILE A 343 8.24 -17.95 -38.57
C ILE A 343 6.92 -18.67 -38.31
N PHE A 344 6.91 -19.56 -37.31
CA PHE A 344 5.71 -20.31 -36.96
C PHE A 344 5.09 -19.76 -35.68
N VAL A 345 3.80 -19.40 -35.74
CA VAL A 345 2.99 -19.06 -34.56
C VAL A 345 1.96 -20.15 -34.34
N ARG A 346 2.02 -20.81 -33.17
CA ARG A 346 1.25 -22.03 -32.86
C ARG A 346 0.75 -22.06 -31.43
N THR A 347 -0.36 -22.74 -31.16
CA THR A 347 -0.83 -22.96 -29.79
C THR A 347 0.10 -23.94 -29.06
N ASP A 348 0.44 -23.63 -27.80
CA ASP A 348 1.30 -24.47 -26.95
C ASP A 348 0.49 -25.60 -26.32
N TYR A 349 1.11 -26.75 -26.06
CA TYR A 349 0.42 -27.91 -25.48
C TYR A 349 0.05 -27.75 -23.99
N PHE A 350 0.65 -26.81 -23.25
CA PHE A 350 0.36 -26.57 -21.83
C PHE A 350 -0.64 -25.43 -21.61
N ASP A 351 -1.72 -25.41 -22.36
CA ASP A 351 -2.66 -24.28 -22.50
C ASP A 351 -3.78 -24.16 -21.44
N VAL A 352 -4.13 -25.22 -20.73
CA VAL A 352 -5.16 -25.18 -19.66
C VAL A 352 -4.61 -25.66 -18.31
N VAL A 353 -3.29 -25.81 -18.22
CA VAL A 353 -2.60 -26.25 -17.01
C VAL A 353 -2.39 -25.04 -16.09
N LYS A 354 -3.03 -25.07 -14.91
CA LYS A 354 -3.01 -23.99 -13.91
C LYS A 354 -1.59 -23.47 -13.59
N ASP A 355 -0.59 -24.34 -13.68
CA ASP A 355 0.79 -24.08 -13.23
C ASP A 355 1.74 -23.68 -14.37
N LYS A 356 1.23 -23.42 -15.59
CA LYS A 356 2.04 -23.14 -16.77
C LYS A 356 1.75 -21.76 -17.37
N ASN A 357 1.97 -20.72 -16.58
CA ASN A 357 2.01 -19.33 -17.07
C ASN A 357 3.45 -18.98 -17.50
N TYR A 358 3.63 -18.59 -18.77
CA TYR A 358 4.90 -18.18 -19.36
C TYR A 358 5.17 -16.67 -19.27
N PHE A 359 4.22 -15.86 -18.79
CA PHE A 359 4.42 -14.43 -18.59
C PHE A 359 5.64 -14.13 -17.70
N ARG A 360 6.51 -13.24 -18.16
CA ARG A 360 7.57 -12.60 -17.36
C ARG A 360 7.61 -11.13 -17.75
N VAL A 361 7.77 -10.27 -16.75
CA VAL A 361 7.95 -8.84 -16.99
C VAL A 361 9.24 -8.64 -17.77
N SER A 362 9.14 -7.94 -18.90
CA SER A 362 10.30 -7.53 -19.69
C SER A 362 10.87 -6.25 -19.06
N THR A 363 12.16 -6.27 -18.68
CA THR A 363 12.76 -5.16 -17.91
C THR A 363 13.97 -4.52 -18.57
N THR A 364 14.11 -3.20 -18.39
CA THR A 364 15.32 -2.40 -18.67
C THR A 364 15.56 -1.44 -17.50
N GLU A 365 16.55 -0.55 -17.62
CA GLU A 365 16.61 0.62 -16.74
C GLU A 365 15.28 1.41 -16.80
N PRO A 366 14.78 1.92 -15.66
CA PRO A 366 13.55 2.69 -15.63
C PRO A 366 13.65 3.96 -16.48
N ILE A 367 12.56 4.32 -17.14
CA ILE A 367 12.48 5.47 -18.03
C ILE A 367 12.21 6.74 -17.21
N ASN A 368 12.99 7.79 -17.45
CA ASN A 368 12.60 9.16 -17.10
C ASN A 368 11.88 9.79 -18.30
N TYR A 369 10.58 10.05 -18.16
CA TYR A 369 9.74 10.53 -19.26
C TYR A 369 9.79 12.06 -19.45
N ASN A 370 10.34 12.82 -18.51
CA ASN A 370 10.32 14.29 -18.53
C ASN A 370 8.90 14.86 -18.82
N VAL A 371 7.91 14.33 -18.11
CA VAL A 371 6.50 14.71 -18.13
C VAL A 371 6.32 16.17 -17.73
N THR A 372 5.52 16.87 -18.51
CA THR A 372 5.03 18.24 -18.31
C THR A 372 3.50 18.25 -18.34
N ASP A 373 2.88 19.41 -18.04
CA ASP A 373 1.41 19.52 -18.10
C ASP A 373 0.84 19.27 -19.52
N GLU A 374 1.62 19.53 -20.58
CA GLU A 374 1.24 19.28 -21.97
C GLU A 374 1.10 17.79 -22.29
N ASP A 375 1.77 16.92 -21.52
CA ASP A 375 1.72 15.47 -21.70
C ASP A 375 0.47 14.83 -21.07
N LYS A 376 -0.32 15.59 -20.31
CA LYS A 376 -1.51 15.07 -19.60
C LYS A 376 -2.46 14.27 -20.50
N PRO A 377 -2.83 14.72 -21.71
CA PRO A 377 -3.71 13.95 -22.60
C PRO A 377 -3.11 12.62 -23.05
N ILE A 378 -1.78 12.53 -23.18
CA ILE A 378 -1.08 11.29 -23.52
C ILE A 378 -1.17 10.30 -22.36
N ILE A 379 -1.06 10.77 -21.12
CA ILE A 379 -1.18 9.90 -19.94
C ILE A 379 -2.64 9.48 -19.72
N GLU A 380 -3.61 10.37 -20.00
CA GLU A 380 -5.04 10.04 -19.98
C GLU A 380 -5.42 8.96 -21.00
N PHE A 381 -4.72 8.88 -22.14
CA PHE A 381 -4.87 7.75 -23.07
C PHE A 381 -4.56 6.39 -22.39
N PHE A 382 -3.48 6.28 -21.61
CA PHE A 382 -3.15 5.05 -20.88
C PHE A 382 -4.15 4.79 -19.75
N LEU A 383 -4.58 5.85 -19.06
CA LEU A 383 -5.58 5.76 -18.01
C LEU A 383 -6.89 5.14 -18.54
N ASP A 384 -7.36 5.61 -19.68
CA ASP A 384 -8.62 5.14 -20.27
C ASP A 384 -8.52 3.72 -20.79
N ASN A 385 -7.45 3.40 -21.52
CA ASN A 385 -7.28 2.07 -22.10
C ASN A 385 -6.96 0.98 -21.07
N ILE A 386 -6.35 1.32 -19.93
CA ILE A 386 -5.97 0.34 -18.90
C ILE A 386 -7.05 0.22 -17.81
N PHE A 387 -7.63 1.34 -17.37
CA PHE A 387 -8.50 1.40 -16.20
C PHE A 387 -9.95 1.82 -16.49
N ASP A 388 -10.31 2.06 -17.76
CA ASP A 388 -11.65 2.54 -18.17
C ASP A 388 -12.03 3.88 -17.49
N LYS A 389 -11.07 4.81 -17.47
CA LYS A 389 -11.18 6.12 -16.84
C LYS A 389 -10.71 7.21 -17.81
N SER A 390 -11.61 8.09 -18.21
CA SER A 390 -11.30 9.11 -19.23
C SER A 390 -10.37 10.23 -18.75
N ASN A 391 -10.42 10.61 -17.46
CA ASN A 391 -9.69 11.77 -16.93
C ASN A 391 -9.19 11.52 -15.51
N PHE A 392 -8.12 12.24 -15.13
CA PHE A 392 -7.64 12.26 -13.75
C PHE A 392 -8.60 13.01 -12.82
N ARG A 393 -8.73 12.52 -11.58
CA ARG A 393 -9.23 13.33 -10.47
C ARG A 393 -8.21 14.39 -10.11
N GLU A 394 -8.67 15.45 -9.47
CA GLU A 394 -7.80 16.50 -8.95
C GLU A 394 -6.67 15.91 -8.09
N GLY A 395 -5.46 16.49 -8.17
CA GLY A 395 -4.28 16.04 -7.41
C GLY A 395 -3.60 14.75 -7.89
N GLN A 396 -4.25 13.90 -8.71
CA GLN A 396 -3.63 12.66 -9.19
C GLN A 396 -2.49 12.92 -10.18
N PHE A 397 -2.72 13.81 -11.15
CA PHE A 397 -1.75 14.07 -12.22
C PHE A 397 -0.41 14.62 -11.71
N PRO A 398 -0.35 15.61 -10.79
CA PRO A 398 0.92 16.08 -10.23
C PRO A 398 1.76 14.99 -9.58
N ILE A 399 1.14 14.04 -8.88
CA ILE A 399 1.83 12.89 -8.28
C ILE A 399 2.37 11.98 -9.39
N ILE A 400 1.52 11.60 -10.35
CA ILE A 400 1.88 10.71 -11.45
C ILE A 400 3.01 11.29 -12.32
N SER A 401 2.95 12.58 -12.63
CA SER A 401 3.99 13.33 -13.35
C SER A 401 5.34 13.24 -12.64
N ASN A 402 5.38 13.58 -11.35
CA ASN A 402 6.60 13.48 -10.54
C ASN A 402 7.20 12.07 -10.51
N VAL A 403 6.33 11.06 -10.35
CA VAL A 403 6.73 9.65 -10.32
C VAL A 403 7.31 9.21 -11.67
N LEU A 404 6.66 9.55 -12.79
CA LEU A 404 7.14 9.25 -14.15
C LEU A 404 8.43 10.02 -14.49
N ASN A 405 8.69 11.13 -13.81
CA ASN A 405 9.94 11.88 -13.84
C ASN A 405 11.03 11.34 -12.90
N ARG A 406 10.82 10.15 -12.32
CA ARG A 406 11.78 9.44 -11.46
C ARG A 406 12.20 10.23 -10.22
N LYS A 407 11.31 11.07 -9.70
CA LYS A 407 11.49 11.78 -8.41
C LYS A 407 10.90 10.95 -7.27
N ASP A 408 11.61 10.88 -6.14
CA ASP A 408 11.02 10.42 -4.88
C ASP A 408 9.83 11.34 -4.56
N THR A 409 8.66 10.80 -4.22
CA THR A 409 7.41 11.58 -4.18
C THR A 409 6.57 11.25 -2.96
N ILE A 410 6.07 12.29 -2.27
CA ILE A 410 5.04 12.17 -1.23
C ILE A 410 3.73 12.73 -1.77
N GLY A 411 2.71 11.89 -1.88
CA GLY A 411 1.37 12.26 -2.33
C GLY A 411 0.38 12.30 -1.17
N LEU A 412 -0.21 13.47 -0.94
CA LEU A 412 -1.27 13.72 0.03
C LEU A 412 -2.59 13.85 -0.72
N LEU A 413 -3.42 12.80 -0.66
CA LEU A 413 -4.77 12.83 -1.24
C LEU A 413 -5.81 12.30 -0.25
N PRO A 414 -6.96 12.96 -0.11
CA PRO A 414 -7.98 12.58 0.86
C PRO A 414 -8.46 11.15 0.63
N THR A 415 -9.06 10.57 1.67
CA THR A 415 -9.69 9.26 1.59
C THR A 415 -10.71 9.24 0.44
N GLY A 416 -10.65 8.23 -0.42
CA GLY A 416 -11.47 8.16 -1.64
C GLY A 416 -10.94 8.98 -2.84
N GLY A 417 -9.86 9.77 -2.69
CA GLY A 417 -9.24 10.55 -3.77
C GLY A 417 -8.60 9.72 -4.90
N GLY A 418 -8.52 8.40 -4.75
CA GLY A 418 -7.95 7.50 -5.76
C GLY A 418 -6.43 7.41 -5.70
N LYS A 419 -5.86 7.35 -4.49
CA LYS A 419 -4.40 7.21 -4.24
C LYS A 419 -3.76 6.07 -5.00
N SER A 420 -4.42 4.91 -5.07
CA SER A 420 -3.81 3.72 -5.67
C SER A 420 -3.44 3.90 -7.14
N LEU A 421 -4.25 4.66 -7.88
CA LEU A 421 -3.97 4.96 -9.28
C LEU A 421 -2.62 5.68 -9.46
N CYS A 422 -2.22 6.50 -8.48
CA CYS A 422 -1.00 7.29 -8.52
C CYS A 422 0.28 6.44 -8.50
N TYR A 423 0.20 5.17 -8.09
CA TYR A 423 1.32 4.22 -8.24
C TYR A 423 1.02 3.14 -9.29
N GLN A 424 -0.22 2.67 -9.40
CA GLN A 424 -0.58 1.57 -10.30
C GLN A 424 -0.30 1.94 -11.77
N LEU A 425 -0.70 3.14 -12.20
CA LEU A 425 -0.46 3.58 -13.56
C LEU A 425 1.04 3.77 -13.85
N PRO A 426 1.81 4.54 -13.05
CA PRO A 426 3.26 4.67 -13.28
C PRO A 426 4.03 3.36 -13.22
N CYS A 427 3.68 2.42 -12.34
CA CYS A 427 4.31 1.10 -12.31
C CYS A 427 4.11 0.32 -13.62
N LEU A 428 2.93 0.41 -14.24
CA LEU A 428 2.64 -0.23 -15.54
C LEU A 428 3.33 0.48 -16.71
N LEU A 429 3.65 1.77 -16.57
CA LEU A 429 4.39 2.56 -17.56
C LEU A 429 5.91 2.48 -17.38
N GLN A 430 6.42 1.55 -16.58
CA GLN A 430 7.85 1.28 -16.45
C GLN A 430 8.22 -0.13 -16.93
N PRO A 431 9.38 -0.31 -17.59
CA PRO A 431 9.91 -1.62 -17.94
C PRO A 431 10.59 -2.25 -16.71
N SER A 432 9.83 -2.48 -15.65
CA SER A 432 10.36 -2.92 -14.35
C SER A 432 9.34 -3.77 -13.60
N ILE A 433 9.81 -4.58 -12.66
CA ILE A 433 8.94 -5.15 -11.62
C ILE A 433 8.82 -4.16 -10.46
N ASN A 434 7.73 -4.17 -9.71
CA ASN A 434 7.56 -3.24 -8.58
C ASN A 434 6.99 -3.95 -7.35
N PHE A 435 7.02 -3.29 -6.19
CA PHE A 435 6.32 -3.77 -5.01
C PHE A 435 5.65 -2.62 -4.25
N VAL A 436 4.64 -2.98 -3.47
CA VAL A 436 3.87 -2.05 -2.66
C VAL A 436 3.86 -2.54 -1.22
N VAL A 437 4.37 -1.71 -0.32
CA VAL A 437 4.33 -1.97 1.11
C VAL A 437 3.01 -1.45 1.65
N CYS A 438 2.19 -2.36 2.19
CA CYS A 438 0.91 -2.03 2.80
C CYS A 438 0.90 -2.44 4.28
N PRO A 439 0.29 -1.63 5.16
CA PRO A 439 0.26 -1.92 6.59
C PRO A 439 -0.71 -3.05 6.95
N ILE A 440 -1.79 -3.24 6.19
CA ILE A 440 -2.82 -4.24 6.54
C ILE A 440 -3.17 -5.15 5.39
N LYS A 441 -3.45 -6.41 5.73
CA LYS A 441 -3.78 -7.48 4.78
C LYS A 441 -5.06 -7.21 4.00
N SER A 442 -6.08 -6.64 4.65
CA SER A 442 -7.38 -6.32 4.04
C SER A 442 -7.27 -5.32 2.88
N LEU A 443 -6.32 -4.38 2.97
CA LEU A 443 -5.98 -3.45 1.89
C LEU A 443 -5.32 -4.18 0.72
N MET A 444 -4.39 -5.09 0.98
CA MET A 444 -3.75 -5.89 -0.07
C MET A 444 -4.78 -6.72 -0.85
N TYR A 445 -5.72 -7.36 -0.16
CA TYR A 445 -6.80 -8.14 -0.79
C TYR A 445 -7.71 -7.27 -1.64
N ASP A 446 -8.12 -6.11 -1.11
CA ASP A 446 -8.96 -5.16 -1.86
C ASP A 446 -8.28 -4.68 -3.15
N GLN A 447 -7.02 -4.28 -3.07
CA GLN A 447 -6.29 -3.77 -4.24
C GLN A 447 -6.08 -4.86 -5.29
N ASN A 448 -5.75 -6.07 -4.86
CA ASN A 448 -5.62 -7.22 -5.75
C ASN A 448 -6.95 -7.58 -6.45
N ASP A 449 -8.04 -7.68 -5.68
CA ASP A 449 -9.36 -8.01 -6.22
C ASP A 449 -9.86 -6.95 -7.21
N ASN A 450 -9.60 -5.66 -6.93
CA ASN A 450 -9.97 -4.56 -7.82
C ASN A 450 -9.24 -4.64 -9.15
N LEU A 451 -7.93 -4.97 -9.16
CA LEU A 451 -7.18 -5.15 -10.40
C LEU A 451 -7.61 -6.38 -11.19
N ILE A 452 -7.86 -7.51 -10.52
CA ILE A 452 -8.35 -8.73 -11.18
C ILE A 452 -9.67 -8.47 -11.89
N LYS A 453 -10.59 -7.71 -11.27
CA LYS A 453 -11.86 -7.29 -11.89
C LYS A 453 -11.67 -6.42 -13.14
N THR A 454 -10.56 -5.68 -13.23
CA THR A 454 -10.17 -4.91 -14.43
C THR A 454 -9.35 -5.74 -15.43
N LEU A 455 -9.27 -7.06 -15.26
CA LEU A 455 -8.47 -7.99 -16.07
C LEU A 455 -6.95 -7.72 -16.03
N ILE A 456 -6.46 -7.18 -14.92
CA ILE A 456 -5.04 -7.08 -14.60
C ILE A 456 -4.73 -8.20 -13.59
N THR A 457 -4.27 -9.34 -14.08
CA THR A 457 -4.19 -10.59 -13.30
C THR A 457 -2.76 -11.02 -12.97
N ASN A 458 -1.75 -10.46 -13.63
CA ASN A 458 -0.33 -10.74 -13.33
C ASN A 458 0.17 -9.89 -12.13
N VAL A 459 -0.58 -9.96 -11.02
CA VAL A 459 -0.31 -9.30 -9.74
C VAL A 459 -0.54 -10.29 -8.61
N SER A 460 0.03 -10.04 -7.43
CA SER A 460 -0.18 -10.91 -6.27
C SER A 460 0.10 -10.18 -4.95
N PHE A 461 -0.10 -10.86 -3.82
CA PHE A 461 0.22 -10.34 -2.50
C PHE A 461 0.88 -11.42 -1.63
N ILE A 462 1.69 -11.00 -0.66
CA ILE A 462 2.35 -11.91 0.29
C ILE A 462 1.87 -11.57 1.70
N THR A 463 1.03 -12.43 2.27
CA THR A 463 0.54 -12.30 3.66
C THR A 463 0.79 -13.57 4.47
N SER A 464 0.72 -13.47 5.79
CA SER A 464 0.79 -14.63 6.68
C SER A 464 -0.50 -15.47 6.73
N ASP A 465 -1.59 -15.03 6.09
CA ASP A 465 -2.84 -15.81 5.99
C ASP A 465 -2.79 -16.84 4.83
N LEU A 466 -1.75 -16.80 4.00
CA LEU A 466 -1.52 -17.77 2.94
C LEU A 466 -0.88 -19.05 3.51
N GLU A 467 -1.33 -20.19 3.00
CA GLU A 467 -0.69 -21.48 3.24
C GLU A 467 0.80 -21.43 2.89
N VAL A 468 1.60 -22.25 3.57
CA VAL A 468 3.06 -22.21 3.43
C VAL A 468 3.49 -22.44 1.98
N GLU A 469 2.84 -23.38 1.29
CA GLU A 469 3.17 -23.73 -0.08
C GLU A 469 2.77 -22.62 -1.07
N ASP A 470 1.54 -22.10 -0.98
CA ASP A 470 1.06 -20.98 -1.83
C ASP A 470 1.96 -19.74 -1.68
N ARG A 471 2.34 -19.42 -0.45
CA ARG A 471 3.25 -18.30 -0.17
C ARG A 471 4.64 -18.52 -0.77
N ARG A 472 5.19 -19.74 -0.67
CA ARG A 472 6.48 -20.07 -1.30
C ARG A 472 6.41 -19.97 -2.81
N GLU A 473 5.31 -20.41 -3.41
CA GLU A 473 5.07 -20.32 -4.84
C GLU A 473 5.00 -18.85 -5.29
N ILE A 474 4.23 -18.00 -4.60
CA ILE A 474 4.14 -16.57 -4.90
C ILE A 474 5.51 -15.89 -4.75
N GLU A 475 6.25 -16.16 -3.68
CA GLU A 475 7.58 -15.59 -3.50
C GLU A 475 8.55 -16.03 -4.61
N ARG A 476 8.49 -17.30 -5.05
CA ARG A 476 9.29 -17.81 -6.18
C ARG A 476 8.88 -17.16 -7.50
N ASN A 477 7.57 -17.01 -7.75
CA ASN A 477 7.05 -16.37 -8.95
C ASN A 477 7.47 -14.89 -9.01
N PHE A 478 7.48 -14.21 -7.87
CA PHE A 478 8.00 -12.84 -7.77
C PHE A 478 9.49 -12.76 -8.10
N GLU A 479 10.30 -13.68 -7.55
CA GLU A 479 11.73 -13.79 -7.86
C GLU A 479 12.02 -14.02 -9.34
N GLN A 480 11.12 -14.74 -10.04
CA GLN A 480 11.20 -15.02 -11.47
C GLN A 480 10.60 -13.93 -12.37
N GLY A 481 10.17 -12.79 -11.80
CA GLY A 481 9.57 -11.70 -12.55
C GLY A 481 8.19 -12.03 -13.16
N ARG A 482 7.43 -12.93 -12.53
CA ARG A 482 6.08 -13.34 -12.99
C ARG A 482 4.96 -12.36 -12.63
N TYR A 483 5.26 -11.31 -11.86
CA TYR A 483 4.30 -10.31 -11.43
C TYR A 483 4.76 -8.91 -11.82
N LEU A 484 3.84 -8.10 -12.34
CA LEU A 484 4.05 -6.67 -12.59
C LEU A 484 4.35 -5.94 -11.29
N PHE A 485 3.60 -6.27 -10.24
CA PHE A 485 3.91 -5.89 -8.87
C PHE A 485 3.25 -6.78 -7.83
N VAL A 486 3.78 -6.72 -6.60
CA VAL A 486 3.33 -7.51 -5.46
C VAL A 486 3.10 -6.63 -4.22
N TRP A 487 1.97 -6.82 -3.53
CA TRP A 487 1.75 -6.20 -2.22
C TRP A 487 2.38 -7.01 -1.09
N ILE A 488 3.13 -6.34 -0.22
CA ILE A 488 4.00 -6.95 0.78
C ILE A 488 3.79 -6.23 2.11
N SER A 489 3.81 -6.97 3.22
CA SER A 489 3.78 -6.35 4.56
C SER A 489 5.16 -5.83 4.95
N PRO A 490 5.27 -4.73 5.73
CA PRO A 490 6.56 -4.17 6.13
C PRO A 490 7.43 -5.18 6.90
N GLU A 491 6.81 -6.08 7.68
CA GLU A 491 7.48 -7.14 8.44
C GLU A 491 8.33 -8.06 7.55
N LYS A 492 7.99 -8.22 6.26
CA LYS A 492 8.77 -9.04 5.33
C LYS A 492 10.18 -8.49 5.12
N PHE A 493 10.35 -7.17 5.13
CA PHE A 493 11.65 -6.54 5.05
C PHE A 493 12.49 -6.73 6.32
N GLN A 494 11.94 -7.31 7.40
CA GLN A 494 12.72 -7.72 8.57
C GLN A 494 13.21 -9.18 8.46
N ILE A 495 12.80 -9.95 7.46
CA ILE A 495 13.20 -11.36 7.29
C ILE A 495 14.46 -11.46 6.42
N PRO A 496 15.55 -12.11 6.88
CA PRO A 496 16.80 -12.23 6.11
C PRO A 496 16.61 -12.88 4.73
N THR A 497 15.93 -14.03 4.69
CA THR A 497 15.71 -14.78 3.44
C THR A 497 14.86 -14.01 2.43
N PHE A 498 13.98 -13.10 2.89
CA PHE A 498 13.22 -12.24 1.99
C PHE A 498 14.10 -11.13 1.41
N ARG A 499 15.00 -10.53 2.21
CA ARG A 499 15.99 -9.56 1.71
C ARG A 499 16.89 -10.19 0.64
N GLU A 500 17.32 -11.44 0.83
CA GLU A 500 18.09 -12.20 -0.17
C GLU A 500 17.33 -12.35 -1.50
N LYS A 501 16.02 -12.62 -1.45
CA LYS A 501 15.17 -12.68 -2.65
C LYS A 501 15.06 -11.33 -3.35
N ILE A 502 14.94 -10.22 -2.61
CA ILE A 502 14.97 -8.87 -3.21
C ILE A 502 16.31 -8.61 -3.89
N SER A 503 17.43 -9.01 -3.28
CA SER A 503 18.75 -8.89 -3.91
C SER A 503 18.85 -9.73 -5.19
N ALA A 504 18.32 -10.96 -5.19
CA ALA A 504 18.29 -11.83 -6.38
C ALA A 504 17.42 -11.25 -7.51
N ILE A 505 16.29 -10.65 -7.15
CA ILE A 505 15.43 -9.90 -8.08
C ILE A 505 16.22 -8.77 -8.71
N VAL A 506 16.83 -7.91 -7.89
CA VAL A 506 17.55 -6.71 -8.34
C VAL A 506 18.77 -7.06 -9.21
N ALA A 507 19.33 -8.27 -9.05
CA ALA A 507 20.42 -8.77 -9.88
C ALA A 507 19.97 -9.20 -11.28
N ASN A 508 18.71 -9.61 -11.45
CA ASN A 508 18.19 -10.17 -12.72
C ASN A 508 17.14 -9.27 -13.40
N PHE A 509 16.52 -8.37 -12.65
CA PHE A 509 15.41 -7.52 -13.06
C PHE A 509 15.59 -6.10 -12.50
N SER A 510 14.95 -5.15 -13.17
CA SER A 510 14.89 -3.77 -12.70
C SER A 510 13.69 -3.54 -11.79
N ILE A 511 13.88 -2.77 -10.72
CA ILE A 511 12.80 -2.22 -9.88
C ILE A 511 12.77 -0.71 -10.02
N ALA A 512 11.67 -0.16 -10.53
CA ALA A 512 11.52 1.29 -10.65
C ALA A 512 11.15 1.93 -9.31
N TYR A 513 10.15 1.37 -8.62
CA TYR A 513 9.55 2.03 -7.45
C TYR A 513 9.40 1.12 -6.23
N ALA A 514 9.63 1.72 -5.07
CA ALA A 514 9.21 1.22 -3.77
C ALA A 514 8.01 2.04 -3.29
N VAL A 515 6.81 1.49 -3.44
CA VAL A 515 5.58 2.18 -3.01
C VAL A 515 5.34 1.89 -1.53
N VAL A 516 5.11 2.93 -0.73
CA VAL A 516 4.70 2.84 0.67
C VAL A 516 3.31 3.43 0.78
N ASP A 517 2.31 2.55 0.84
CA ASP A 517 0.92 2.95 1.06
C ASP A 517 0.67 3.20 2.55
N GLU A 518 -0.19 4.17 2.86
CA GLU A 518 -0.37 4.72 4.20
C GLU A 518 0.96 5.11 4.87
N VAL A 519 1.75 5.91 4.14
CA VAL A 519 3.14 6.27 4.50
C VAL A 519 3.26 6.97 5.86
N HIS A 520 2.17 7.51 6.41
CA HIS A 520 2.14 8.06 7.77
C HIS A 520 2.53 7.03 8.86
N CYS A 521 2.42 5.72 8.58
CA CYS A 521 2.91 4.66 9.47
C CYS A 521 4.45 4.64 9.63
N LEU A 522 5.21 5.31 8.77
CA LEU A 522 6.66 5.50 8.94
C LEU A 522 7.00 6.41 10.13
N SER A 523 6.08 7.28 10.54
CA SER A 523 6.32 8.24 11.62
C SER A 523 5.86 7.71 12.97
N GLU A 524 6.67 7.89 14.00
CA GLU A 524 6.29 7.59 15.40
C GLU A 524 5.17 8.50 15.91
N TRP A 525 4.99 9.65 15.26
CA TRP A 525 3.95 10.64 15.48
C TRP A 525 2.67 10.31 14.73
N GLY A 526 2.71 9.29 13.85
CA GLY A 526 1.54 8.77 13.19
C GLY A 526 0.55 8.19 14.20
N HIS A 527 -0.75 8.39 13.95
CA HIS A 527 -1.82 7.87 14.79
C HIS A 527 -1.90 6.32 14.76
N ASP A 528 -1.30 5.68 13.74
CA ASP A 528 -1.24 4.23 13.52
C ASP A 528 0.21 3.70 13.40
N PHE A 529 1.12 4.18 14.26
CA PHE A 529 2.53 3.79 14.28
C PHE A 529 2.77 2.28 14.39
N ARG A 530 3.77 1.76 13.65
CA ARG A 530 4.22 0.36 13.71
C ARG A 530 5.73 0.23 13.64
N THR A 531 6.27 -0.62 14.52
CA THR A 531 7.72 -0.80 14.62
C THR A 531 8.37 -1.48 13.41
N SER A 532 7.59 -2.21 12.59
CA SER A 532 8.07 -2.81 11.35
C SER A 532 8.40 -1.78 10.26
N TYR A 533 7.90 -0.55 10.37
CA TYR A 533 8.17 0.53 9.42
C TYR A 533 9.48 1.27 9.71
N LEU A 534 9.99 1.21 10.94
CA LEU A 534 11.07 2.05 11.47
C LEU A 534 12.41 2.01 10.73
N ASN A 535 12.67 0.96 9.94
CA ASN A 535 13.90 0.86 9.14
C ASN A 535 13.60 0.51 7.68
N LEU A 536 12.34 0.68 7.25
CA LEU A 536 11.88 0.22 5.95
C LEU A 536 12.58 0.97 4.81
N ALA A 537 12.57 2.30 4.85
CA ALA A 537 13.18 3.13 3.81
C ALA A 537 14.69 2.89 3.71
N LYS A 538 15.41 2.93 4.84
CA LYS A 538 16.83 2.57 4.93
C LYS A 538 17.13 1.17 4.40
N THR A 539 16.31 0.18 4.74
CA THR A 539 16.50 -1.21 4.28
C THR A 539 16.33 -1.31 2.76
N ILE A 540 15.29 -0.69 2.21
CA ILE A 540 15.04 -0.70 0.76
C ILE A 540 16.17 0.04 0.03
N ASP A 541 16.63 1.18 0.52
CA ASP A 541 17.74 1.91 -0.09
C ASP A 541 19.05 1.11 -0.06
N LYS A 542 19.30 0.35 1.01
CA LYS A 542 20.46 -0.56 1.13
C LYS A 542 20.40 -1.72 0.11
N LEU A 543 19.20 -2.20 -0.20
CA LEU A 543 18.98 -3.26 -1.18
C LEU A 543 18.92 -2.73 -2.62
N SER A 544 18.71 -1.42 -2.80
CA SER A 544 18.67 -0.79 -4.10
C SER A 544 20.08 -0.75 -4.74
N PRO A 545 20.21 -1.04 -6.05
CA PRO A 545 21.41 -0.71 -6.79
C PRO A 545 21.71 0.78 -6.65
N LYS A 546 22.98 1.15 -6.72
CA LYS A 546 23.40 2.54 -6.70
C LYS A 546 23.64 3.05 -8.12
N ASP A 547 23.24 4.29 -8.38
CA ASP A 547 23.55 5.01 -9.61
C ASP A 547 24.95 5.65 -9.55
N GLU A 548 25.32 6.40 -10.59
CA GLU A 548 26.61 7.08 -10.72
C GLU A 548 26.89 8.09 -9.59
N ASN A 549 25.84 8.63 -8.96
CA ASN A 549 25.94 9.58 -7.85
C ASN A 549 25.97 8.87 -6.48
N GLY A 550 25.83 7.54 -6.47
CA GLY A 550 25.76 6.72 -5.27
C GLY A 550 24.36 6.67 -4.64
N GLU A 551 23.32 7.07 -5.35
CA GLU A 551 21.93 7.03 -4.87
C GLU A 551 21.20 5.76 -5.30
N GLY A 552 20.18 5.34 -4.55
CA GLY A 552 19.38 4.17 -4.90
C GLY A 552 18.62 4.32 -6.24
N LYS A 553 18.81 3.41 -7.20
CA LYS A 553 17.99 3.37 -8.42
C LYS A 553 16.48 3.18 -8.15
N ILE A 554 16.10 2.54 -7.05
CA ILE A 554 14.67 2.36 -6.67
C ILE A 554 14.14 3.65 -6.05
N LYS A 555 13.13 4.29 -6.66
CA LYS A 555 12.55 5.56 -6.16
C LYS A 555 11.34 5.32 -5.26
N PHE A 556 11.16 6.12 -4.22
CA PHE A 556 10.08 6.01 -3.25
C PHE A 556 8.82 6.74 -3.70
N ILE A 557 7.67 6.11 -3.48
CA ILE A 557 6.35 6.73 -3.61
C ILE A 557 5.63 6.54 -2.28
N GLY A 558 5.43 7.62 -1.53
CA GLY A 558 4.73 7.61 -0.25
C GLY A 558 3.34 8.21 -0.42
N LEU A 559 2.29 7.47 -0.09
CA LEU A 559 0.91 7.95 -0.24
C LEU A 559 0.17 7.90 1.10
N THR A 560 -0.53 8.99 1.45
CA THR A 560 -1.39 9.02 2.64
C THR A 560 -2.53 10.01 2.46
N ALA A 561 -3.64 9.81 3.19
CA ALA A 561 -4.70 10.81 3.29
C ALA A 561 -4.41 11.87 4.33
N THR A 562 -3.78 11.47 5.43
CA THR A 562 -3.63 12.25 6.65
C THR A 562 -2.16 12.26 7.02
N ALA A 563 -1.56 13.44 7.06
CA ALA A 563 -0.22 13.66 7.58
C ALA A 563 -0.18 15.02 8.28
N SER A 564 0.08 15.02 9.59
CA SER A 564 0.40 16.25 10.31
C SER A 564 1.75 16.81 9.85
N VAL A 565 2.13 17.99 10.35
CA VAL A 565 3.41 18.62 10.00
C VAL A 565 4.60 17.74 10.41
N ASN A 566 4.60 17.25 11.66
CA ASN A 566 5.67 16.35 12.14
C ASN A 566 5.69 15.02 11.39
N VAL A 567 4.52 14.44 11.10
CA VAL A 567 4.43 13.21 10.31
C VAL A 567 5.03 13.41 8.92
N LEU A 568 4.72 14.53 8.25
CA LEU A 568 5.27 14.84 6.93
C LEU A 568 6.79 15.07 7.00
N LYS A 569 7.28 15.75 8.05
CA LYS A 569 8.71 15.98 8.28
C LYS A 569 9.47 14.66 8.46
N ASP A 570 8.91 13.72 9.21
CA ASP A 570 9.48 12.38 9.37
C ASP A 570 9.56 11.63 8.05
N ILE A 571 8.47 11.58 7.30
CA ILE A 571 8.43 10.88 6.00
C ILE A 571 9.46 11.51 5.04
N LYS A 572 9.53 12.85 5.00
CA LYS A 572 10.50 13.59 4.18
C LYS A 572 11.93 13.17 4.52
N ILE A 573 12.24 12.95 5.79
CA ILE A 573 13.56 12.53 6.25
C ILE A 573 13.83 11.05 5.94
N GLU A 574 12.87 10.17 6.18
CA GLU A 574 12.99 8.75 5.83
C GLU A 574 13.22 8.55 4.34
N PHE A 575 12.63 9.42 3.51
CA PHE A 575 12.84 9.41 2.06
C PHE A 575 14.04 10.25 1.61
N SER A 576 14.61 11.07 2.48
CA SER A 576 15.82 11.84 2.19
C SER A 576 17.01 10.89 2.14
N ARG A 577 17.68 10.85 1.00
CA ARG A 577 18.80 9.97 0.76
C ARG A 577 20.07 10.56 1.36
N GLN A 578 21.10 9.74 1.49
CA GLN A 578 22.37 10.08 2.18
C GLN A 578 23.05 11.38 1.67
N LYS A 579 22.73 11.87 0.45
CA LYS A 579 23.33 13.08 -0.13
C LYS A 579 22.34 14.19 -0.49
N GLN A 580 21.06 13.88 -0.71
CA GLN A 580 20.05 14.85 -1.14
C GLN A 580 18.81 14.77 -0.26
N ARG A 581 18.40 15.93 0.28
CA ARG A 581 17.12 16.08 0.96
C ARG A 581 16.01 16.07 -0.08
N LEU A 582 14.89 15.43 0.25
CA LEU A 582 13.69 15.53 -0.57
C LEU A 582 13.26 16.99 -0.64
N GLU A 583 13.14 17.55 -1.84
CA GLU A 583 12.67 18.93 -2.04
C GLU A 583 11.16 19.06 -1.80
N ASP A 584 10.71 20.22 -1.31
CA ASP A 584 9.28 20.46 -1.02
C ASP A 584 8.40 20.41 -2.27
N GLU A 585 8.96 20.71 -3.45
CA GLU A 585 8.26 20.53 -4.72
C GLU A 585 7.84 19.07 -4.99
N ASN A 586 8.46 18.11 -4.31
CA ASN A 586 8.14 16.68 -4.45
C ASN A 586 7.06 16.19 -3.48
N ILE A 587 6.52 17.09 -2.67
CA ILE A 587 5.33 16.88 -1.85
C ILE A 587 4.13 17.43 -2.63
N LYS A 588 3.26 16.53 -3.10
CA LYS A 588 2.09 16.89 -3.92
C LYS A 588 0.81 16.71 -3.11
N SER A 589 0.02 17.78 -3.01
CA SER A 589 -1.26 17.82 -2.29
C SER A 589 -2.33 18.52 -3.14
N LEU A 590 -3.60 18.33 -2.79
CA LEU A 590 -4.70 19.18 -3.27
C LEU A 590 -4.63 20.58 -2.65
N LEU A 591 -5.14 21.57 -3.38
CA LEU A 591 -5.42 22.91 -2.86
C LEU A 591 -6.69 22.92 -2.00
N ASP A 592 -7.76 22.25 -2.45
CA ASP A 592 -9.00 22.04 -1.69
C ASP A 592 -9.10 20.58 -1.23
N TYR A 593 -8.88 20.35 0.07
CA TYR A 593 -8.96 19.03 0.71
C TYR A 593 -10.39 18.72 1.21
N SER A 594 -11.36 19.62 1.00
CA SER A 594 -12.71 19.50 1.54
C SER A 594 -13.53 18.41 0.86
N ARG A 595 -14.17 17.57 1.69
CA ARG A 595 -15.16 16.59 1.23
C ARG A 595 -16.56 17.19 1.33
N LYS A 596 -16.93 18.06 0.38
CA LYS A 596 -18.19 18.85 0.37
C LYS A 596 -19.47 18.02 0.58
N GLU A 597 -19.45 16.75 0.18
CA GLU A 597 -20.53 15.80 0.35
C GLU A 597 -20.70 15.19 1.75
N LEU A 598 -19.75 15.38 2.67
CA LEU A 598 -19.84 14.89 4.05
C LEU A 598 -20.53 15.91 4.96
N GLN A 599 -21.46 15.44 5.77
CA GLN A 599 -22.08 16.18 6.87
C GLN A 599 -21.71 15.50 8.18
N PHE A 600 -21.37 16.31 9.19
CA PHE A 600 -21.00 15.84 10.51
C PHE A 600 -22.07 16.24 11.52
N GLU A 601 -22.43 15.32 12.39
CA GLU A 601 -23.38 15.55 13.47
C GLU A 601 -22.78 15.03 14.77
N VAL A 602 -22.56 15.92 15.74
CA VAL A 602 -22.11 15.54 17.08
C VAL A 602 -23.34 15.44 17.97
N ILE A 603 -23.55 14.25 18.52
CA ILE A 603 -24.72 13.93 19.32
C ILE A 603 -24.29 13.66 20.75
N ASN A 604 -24.75 14.48 21.68
CA ASN A 604 -24.59 14.22 23.10
C ASN A 604 -25.45 13.02 23.51
N ASP A 605 -24.80 11.94 23.89
CA ASP A 605 -25.45 10.68 24.27
C ASP A 605 -25.82 10.60 25.76
N ASN A 606 -25.47 11.62 26.56
CA ASN A 606 -25.68 11.67 28.01
C ASN A 606 -25.14 10.46 28.78
N GLY A 607 -24.11 9.80 28.25
CA GLY A 607 -23.50 8.58 28.79
C GLY A 607 -24.16 7.27 28.32
N ASN A 608 -25.18 7.32 27.45
CA ASN A 608 -25.91 6.13 26.96
C ASN A 608 -25.85 5.98 25.43
N LYS A 609 -24.65 5.67 24.92
CA LYS A 609 -24.39 5.45 23.49
C LYS A 609 -25.28 4.37 22.86
N ASN A 610 -25.58 3.30 23.60
CA ASN A 610 -26.35 2.15 23.12
C ASN A 610 -27.80 2.54 22.81
N GLN A 611 -28.40 3.36 23.67
CA GLN A 611 -29.74 3.89 23.41
C GLN A 611 -29.70 4.86 22.23
N LYS A 612 -28.76 5.82 22.25
CA LYS A 612 -28.72 6.88 21.25
C LYS A 612 -28.48 6.36 19.83
N ILE A 613 -27.59 5.38 19.63
CA ILE A 613 -27.40 4.79 18.30
C ILE A 613 -28.66 4.10 17.78
N ARG A 614 -29.46 3.47 18.65
CA ARG A 614 -30.72 2.84 18.25
C ARG A 614 -31.75 3.87 17.81
N GLU A 615 -31.86 5.00 18.54
CA GLU A 615 -32.73 6.12 18.17
C GLU A 615 -32.40 6.65 16.77
N ILE A 616 -31.10 6.87 16.49
CA ILE A 616 -30.65 7.35 15.17
C ILE A 616 -30.92 6.32 14.07
N LEU A 617 -30.65 5.04 14.33
CA LEU A 617 -30.87 3.99 13.33
C LEU A 617 -32.36 3.81 13.01
N GLU A 618 -33.25 3.94 13.99
CA GLU A 618 -34.70 3.88 13.76
C GLU A 618 -35.18 5.11 12.98
N ASP A 619 -34.70 6.32 13.32
CA ASP A 619 -35.01 7.53 12.57
C ASP A 619 -34.55 7.44 11.11
N LEU A 620 -33.33 6.96 10.86
CA LEU A 620 -32.82 6.75 9.49
C LEU A 620 -33.56 5.64 8.74
N LYS A 621 -34.07 4.63 9.45
CA LYS A 621 -34.93 3.61 8.85
C LYS A 621 -36.26 4.24 8.41
N ASP A 622 -36.89 5.04 9.26
CA ASP A 622 -38.19 5.66 8.98
C ASP A 622 -38.11 6.78 7.92
N THR A 623 -37.07 7.62 7.98
CA THR A 623 -36.93 8.79 7.09
C THR A 623 -36.24 8.48 5.77
N GLU A 624 -35.36 7.48 5.75
CA GLU A 624 -34.41 7.26 4.67
C GLU A 624 -34.36 5.80 4.18
N SER A 625 -35.23 4.93 4.71
CA SER A 625 -35.28 3.49 4.44
C SER A 625 -33.93 2.80 4.63
N PHE A 626 -33.12 3.31 5.57
CA PHE A 626 -31.85 2.68 5.92
C PHE A 626 -32.12 1.30 6.55
N ILE A 627 -31.21 0.34 6.33
CA ILE A 627 -31.32 -1.08 6.74
C ILE A 627 -32.33 -1.90 5.90
N GLU A 628 -33.39 -1.26 5.40
CA GLU A 628 -34.41 -1.92 4.57
C GLU A 628 -33.96 -2.08 3.11
N THR A 629 -33.10 -1.18 2.62
CA THR A 629 -32.56 -1.20 1.25
C THR A 629 -31.14 -1.78 1.17
N THR A 630 -30.75 -2.26 -0.01
CA THR A 630 -29.34 -2.62 -0.31
C THR A 630 -28.54 -1.45 -0.89
N GLU A 631 -29.20 -0.33 -1.17
CA GLU A 631 -28.58 0.86 -1.75
C GLU A 631 -27.76 1.65 -0.74
N LYS A 632 -28.10 1.61 0.55
CA LYS A 632 -27.39 2.34 1.61
C LYS A 632 -26.71 1.38 2.58
N ALA A 633 -25.45 1.65 2.88
CA ALA A 633 -24.68 0.94 3.90
C ALA A 633 -24.17 1.90 4.97
N GLY A 634 -23.94 1.39 6.18
CA GLY A 634 -23.38 2.12 7.31
C GLY A 634 -22.21 1.39 7.98
N LEU A 635 -21.35 2.17 8.63
CA LEU A 635 -20.22 1.69 9.42
C LEU A 635 -20.27 2.24 10.85
N VAL A 636 -20.13 1.38 11.85
CA VAL A 636 -20.03 1.78 13.26
C VAL A 636 -18.60 1.56 13.76
N PHE A 637 -17.89 2.64 14.07
CA PHE A 637 -16.54 2.58 14.65
C PHE A 637 -16.61 2.47 16.16
N THR A 638 -15.91 1.47 16.70
CA THR A 638 -15.81 1.19 18.13
C THR A 638 -14.35 1.21 18.58
N PRO A 639 -14.05 1.70 19.80
CA PRO A 639 -12.68 1.90 20.25
C PRO A 639 -11.97 0.59 20.63
N ASN A 640 -12.72 -0.46 20.97
CA ASN A 640 -12.17 -1.73 21.44
C ASN A 640 -12.97 -2.94 20.92
N VAL A 641 -12.39 -4.14 21.05
CA VAL A 641 -13.00 -5.39 20.56
C VAL A 641 -14.10 -5.91 21.50
N ASN A 642 -13.84 -5.84 22.81
CA ASN A 642 -14.64 -6.47 23.87
C ASN A 642 -15.22 -5.45 24.85
N GLY A 643 -16.15 -5.89 25.71
CA GLY A 643 -16.79 -5.06 26.72
C GLY A 643 -18.05 -4.35 26.19
N ALA A 644 -18.72 -3.57 27.05
CA ALA A 644 -20.01 -2.93 26.74
C ALA A 644 -19.97 -1.93 25.57
N TYR A 645 -18.78 -1.39 25.27
CA TYR A 645 -18.53 -0.47 24.15
C TYR A 645 -17.77 -1.16 23.00
N GLY A 646 -17.52 -2.46 23.13
CA GLY A 646 -16.71 -3.22 22.20
C GLY A 646 -17.48 -3.62 20.95
N CYS A 647 -16.75 -3.70 19.83
CA CYS A 647 -17.21 -4.12 18.52
C CYS A 647 -18.18 -5.32 18.58
N TYR A 648 -17.78 -6.39 19.28
CA TYR A 648 -18.58 -7.62 19.34
C TYR A 648 -19.91 -7.42 20.07
N GLN A 649 -19.90 -6.80 21.25
CA GLN A 649 -21.12 -6.59 22.04
C GLN A 649 -22.09 -5.64 21.35
N VAL A 650 -21.59 -4.54 20.78
CA VAL A 650 -22.40 -3.57 20.01
C VAL A 650 -23.02 -4.26 18.80
N SER A 651 -22.25 -5.08 18.08
CA SER A 651 -22.77 -5.83 16.91
C SER A 651 -23.87 -6.82 17.27
N ASN A 652 -23.72 -7.59 18.36
CA ASN A 652 -24.73 -8.54 18.80
C ASN A 652 -26.01 -7.83 19.23
N THR A 653 -25.85 -6.68 19.90
CA THR A 653 -26.95 -5.83 20.34
C THR A 653 -27.75 -5.30 19.14
N LEU A 654 -27.07 -4.82 18.09
CA LEU A 654 -27.72 -4.31 16.90
C LEU A 654 -28.29 -5.43 16.01
N ASN A 655 -27.60 -6.58 15.91
CA ASN A 655 -28.08 -7.74 15.15
C ASN A 655 -29.32 -8.40 15.78
N ALA A 656 -29.49 -8.29 17.11
CA ALA A 656 -30.73 -8.73 17.78
C ALA A 656 -31.97 -7.92 17.33
N ILE A 657 -31.76 -6.66 16.93
CA ILE A 657 -32.80 -5.75 16.44
C ILE A 657 -32.97 -5.92 14.92
N TYR A 658 -31.86 -5.88 14.19
CA TYR A 658 -31.81 -5.92 12.73
C TYR A 658 -31.22 -7.25 12.22
N GLN A 659 -31.99 -8.33 12.40
CA GLN A 659 -31.53 -9.70 12.12
C GLN A 659 -30.99 -9.87 10.70
N ASN A 660 -29.80 -10.48 10.58
CA ASN A 660 -29.12 -10.75 9.30
C ASN A 660 -28.71 -9.49 8.51
N LYS A 661 -28.80 -8.30 9.09
CA LYS A 661 -28.41 -7.03 8.46
C LYS A 661 -27.11 -6.46 9.01
N VAL A 662 -26.67 -6.95 10.18
CA VAL A 662 -25.51 -6.47 10.93
C VAL A 662 -24.45 -7.56 11.03
N SER A 663 -23.19 -7.19 10.82
CA SER A 663 -22.04 -8.05 11.10
C SER A 663 -20.93 -7.25 11.79
N TRP A 664 -19.82 -7.90 12.11
CA TRP A 664 -18.70 -7.27 12.81
C TRP A 664 -17.33 -7.58 12.21
N PHE A 665 -16.37 -6.68 12.44
CA PHE A 665 -14.98 -6.86 12.04
C PHE A 665 -14.02 -6.25 13.05
N SER A 666 -13.07 -7.03 13.55
CA SER A 666 -12.07 -6.60 14.52
C SER A 666 -10.66 -7.04 14.15
N GLY A 667 -9.66 -6.38 14.75
CA GLY A 667 -8.25 -6.76 14.59
C GLY A 667 -7.91 -8.08 15.27
N ASP A 668 -8.53 -8.32 16.43
CA ASP A 668 -8.35 -9.52 17.25
C ASP A 668 -9.66 -10.28 17.46
N ILE A 669 -9.52 -11.57 17.80
CA ILE A 669 -10.66 -12.45 18.09
C ILE A 669 -11.39 -11.92 19.33
N PRO A 670 -12.71 -11.65 19.24
CA PRO A 670 -13.50 -11.32 20.41
C PRO A 670 -13.46 -12.42 21.47
N LYS A 671 -13.61 -12.02 22.73
CA LYS A 671 -13.67 -12.94 23.87
C LYS A 671 -15.04 -12.82 24.52
N ARG A 672 -15.61 -13.97 24.88
CA ARG A 672 -16.82 -14.05 25.71
C ARG A 672 -16.45 -14.36 27.15
N ASP A 673 -17.26 -13.85 28.07
CA ASP A 673 -17.11 -14.13 29.48
C ASP A 673 -17.53 -15.57 29.77
N VAL A 674 -16.69 -16.28 30.53
CA VAL A 674 -17.01 -17.61 31.06
C VAL A 674 -17.62 -17.40 32.44
N ILE A 675 -18.87 -17.82 32.60
CA ILE A 675 -19.64 -17.67 33.84
C ILE A 675 -19.75 -19.05 34.49
N ASP A 676 -19.46 -19.11 35.79
CA ASP A 676 -19.72 -20.31 36.59
C ASP A 676 -21.24 -20.48 36.76
N GLU A 677 -21.77 -21.58 36.24
CA GLU A 677 -23.21 -21.90 36.25
C GLU A 677 -23.79 -21.98 37.67
N ASN A 678 -22.97 -22.31 38.68
CA ASN A 678 -23.43 -22.45 40.06
C ASN A 678 -23.41 -21.12 40.83
N THR A 679 -22.48 -20.21 40.51
CA THR A 679 -22.30 -18.97 41.27
C THR A 679 -22.74 -17.72 40.50
N GLY A 680 -23.00 -17.83 39.19
CA GLY A 680 -23.28 -16.70 38.30
C GLY A 680 -22.11 -15.72 38.17
N ARG A 681 -20.92 -16.08 38.68
CA ARG A 681 -19.73 -15.21 38.66
C ARG A 681 -18.88 -15.46 37.43
N ARG A 682 -18.30 -14.40 36.89
CA ARG A 682 -17.29 -14.47 35.83
C ARG A 682 -16.03 -15.15 36.35
N ILE A 683 -15.67 -16.29 35.76
CA ILE A 683 -14.47 -17.07 36.11
C ILE A 683 -13.35 -16.92 35.08
N GLY A 684 -13.63 -16.35 33.91
CA GLY A 684 -12.62 -16.10 32.89
C GLY A 684 -13.18 -15.54 31.60
N THR A 685 -12.38 -15.63 30.54
CA THR A 685 -12.78 -15.28 29.18
C THR A 685 -12.22 -16.28 28.19
N GLU A 686 -12.98 -16.61 27.16
CA GLU A 686 -12.55 -17.51 26.09
C GLU A 686 -12.81 -16.90 24.71
N PRO A 687 -12.02 -17.24 23.67
CA PRO A 687 -12.25 -16.75 22.31
C PRO A 687 -13.59 -17.27 21.77
N VAL A 688 -14.28 -16.45 20.98
CA VAL A 688 -15.57 -16.84 20.38
C VAL A 688 -15.44 -17.83 19.22
N MET A 689 -14.24 -17.97 18.65
CA MET A 689 -13.90 -18.88 17.56
C MET A 689 -12.39 -19.12 17.49
N GLU A 690 -11.97 -20.14 16.75
CA GLU A 690 -10.55 -20.46 16.51
C GLU A 690 -9.88 -19.46 15.55
N ARG A 691 -8.54 -19.37 15.59
CA ARG A 691 -7.78 -18.38 14.79
C ARG A 691 -7.95 -18.55 13.27
N ASP A 692 -7.96 -19.78 12.79
CA ASP A 692 -8.12 -20.08 11.36
C ASP A 692 -9.54 -19.78 10.88
N GLU A 693 -10.54 -20.07 11.72
CA GLU A 693 -11.92 -19.70 11.47
C GLU A 693 -12.08 -18.17 11.44
N PHE A 694 -11.45 -17.45 12.36
CA PHE A 694 -11.45 -15.99 12.40
C PHE A 694 -10.86 -15.35 11.14
N ASN A 695 -9.76 -15.89 10.61
CA ASN A 695 -9.17 -15.40 9.37
C ASN A 695 -10.11 -15.57 8.17
N LYS A 696 -10.75 -16.74 8.03
CA LYS A 696 -11.77 -17.00 7.00
C LYS A 696 -13.00 -16.12 7.20
N PHE A 697 -13.43 -15.92 8.44
CA PHE A 697 -14.55 -15.06 8.81
C PHE A 697 -14.30 -13.62 8.33
N LYS A 698 -13.14 -13.02 8.64
CA LYS A 698 -12.80 -11.65 8.22
C LYS A 698 -12.87 -11.47 6.71
N GLN A 699 -12.28 -12.39 5.95
CA GLN A 699 -12.31 -12.34 4.48
C GLN A 699 -13.74 -12.42 3.95
N ARG A 700 -14.55 -13.35 4.49
CA ARG A 700 -15.96 -13.51 4.13
C ARG A 700 -16.77 -12.26 4.46
N VAL A 701 -16.67 -11.72 5.68
CA VAL A 701 -17.43 -10.53 6.09
C VAL A 701 -17.06 -9.30 5.27
N GLN A 702 -15.77 -9.09 4.99
CA GLN A 702 -15.32 -7.99 4.13
C GLN A 702 -15.92 -8.10 2.72
N LYS A 703 -15.90 -9.31 2.14
CA LYS A 703 -16.51 -9.58 0.83
C LYS A 703 -18.03 -9.37 0.85
N ASP A 704 -18.71 -9.97 1.81
CA ASP A 704 -20.17 -9.92 1.97
C ASP A 704 -20.67 -8.48 2.18
N PHE A 705 -19.95 -7.66 2.96
CA PHE A 705 -20.28 -6.25 3.14
C PHE A 705 -20.12 -5.45 1.85
N LYS A 706 -19.04 -5.69 1.07
CA LYS A 706 -18.88 -5.07 -0.26
C LYS A 706 -20.02 -5.44 -1.20
N GLU A 707 -20.44 -6.70 -1.19
CA GLU A 707 -21.55 -7.26 -1.98
C GLU A 707 -22.96 -6.86 -1.48
N ASN A 708 -23.07 -5.96 -0.49
CA ASN A 708 -24.35 -5.51 0.09
C ASN A 708 -25.17 -6.60 0.82
N LYS A 709 -24.53 -7.69 1.29
CA LYS A 709 -25.22 -8.71 2.09
C LYS A 709 -25.52 -8.24 3.52
N TYR A 710 -24.71 -7.32 4.04
CA TYR A 710 -24.95 -6.61 5.30
C TYR A 710 -25.08 -5.11 5.04
N GLN A 711 -26.06 -4.48 5.67
CA GLN A 711 -26.31 -3.03 5.58
C GLN A 711 -25.49 -2.27 6.61
N LEU A 712 -25.21 -2.88 7.76
CA LEU A 712 -24.44 -2.27 8.83
C LEU A 712 -23.26 -3.16 9.22
N LEU A 713 -22.08 -2.58 9.34
CA LEU A 713 -20.93 -3.27 9.90
C LEU A 713 -20.37 -2.52 11.10
N VAL A 714 -20.28 -3.22 12.23
CA VAL A 714 -19.62 -2.72 13.43
C VAL A 714 -18.15 -3.12 13.37
N ALA A 715 -17.25 -2.16 13.54
CA ALA A 715 -15.84 -2.42 13.39
C ALA A 715 -14.97 -1.67 14.40
N THR A 716 -13.80 -2.24 14.69
CA THR A 716 -12.69 -1.43 15.20
C THR A 716 -11.96 -0.77 14.04
N LYS A 717 -10.96 0.07 14.34
CA LYS A 717 -10.07 0.68 13.33
C LYS A 717 -9.46 -0.31 12.32
N ALA A 718 -9.41 -1.61 12.65
CA ALA A 718 -8.90 -2.66 11.76
C ALA A 718 -9.69 -2.84 10.44
N PHE A 719 -11.00 -2.55 10.43
CA PHE A 719 -11.80 -2.54 9.17
C PHE A 719 -11.66 -1.20 8.42
N GLY A 720 -10.84 -0.31 8.95
CA GLY A 720 -10.62 1.00 8.41
C GLY A 720 -9.87 0.91 7.09
N MET A 721 -8.55 1.01 7.11
CA MET A 721 -7.79 1.41 5.91
C MET A 721 -8.10 0.54 4.67
N GLY A 722 -8.22 1.17 3.50
CA GLY A 722 -8.29 0.43 2.23
C GLY A 722 -9.63 -0.16 1.79
N ILE A 723 -10.76 0.10 2.45
CA ILE A 723 -12.07 -0.30 1.90
C ILE A 723 -12.53 0.70 0.87
N ASP A 724 -12.80 0.24 -0.35
CA ASP A 724 -13.47 1.02 -1.39
C ASP A 724 -14.88 0.50 -1.67
N LYS A 725 -15.88 1.14 -1.03
CA LYS A 725 -17.30 0.83 -1.20
C LYS A 725 -18.06 2.13 -1.44
N GLN A 726 -18.66 2.27 -2.62
CA GLN A 726 -19.26 3.53 -3.06
C GLN A 726 -20.49 3.93 -2.25
N ASN A 727 -21.27 2.96 -1.76
CA ASN A 727 -22.60 3.22 -1.22
C ASN A 727 -22.67 3.28 0.32
N ILE A 728 -21.54 3.52 0.99
CA ILE A 728 -21.53 3.87 2.41
C ILE A 728 -22.10 5.29 2.54
N HIS A 729 -23.28 5.38 3.14
CA HIS A 729 -23.98 6.65 3.39
C HIS A 729 -23.76 7.14 4.82
N TYR A 730 -23.56 6.23 5.76
CA TYR A 730 -23.50 6.56 7.18
C TYR A 730 -22.22 6.05 7.85
N THR A 731 -21.62 6.89 8.67
CA THR A 731 -20.58 6.47 9.62
C THR A 731 -20.99 6.90 11.02
N PHE A 732 -20.87 6.01 11.99
CA PHE A 732 -21.20 6.24 13.39
C PHE A 732 -19.95 6.03 14.23
N HIS A 733 -19.50 7.04 14.96
CA HIS A 733 -18.36 6.94 15.88
C HIS A 733 -18.92 6.71 17.29
N TYR A 734 -18.73 5.51 17.82
CA TYR A 734 -19.27 5.07 19.10
C TYR A 734 -18.37 5.54 20.26
N GLY A 735 -18.30 6.86 20.44
CA GLY A 735 -17.32 7.57 21.26
C GLY A 735 -16.39 8.42 20.42
N LEU A 736 -15.64 9.31 21.08
CA LEU A 736 -14.60 10.10 20.43
C LEU A 736 -13.56 9.17 19.76
N PRO A 737 -13.21 9.42 18.48
CA PRO A 737 -11.99 8.91 17.88
C PRO A 737 -10.73 9.37 18.63
N SER A 738 -9.58 8.75 18.34
CA SER A 738 -8.33 9.05 19.06
C SER A 738 -7.66 10.38 18.65
N SER A 739 -8.06 10.95 17.51
CA SER A 739 -7.53 12.20 16.96
C SER A 739 -8.46 12.74 15.87
N VAL A 740 -8.23 13.98 15.45
CA VAL A 740 -8.95 14.60 14.31
C VAL A 740 -8.71 13.83 13.00
N GLU A 741 -7.48 13.32 12.78
CA GLU A 741 -7.14 12.47 11.63
C GLU A 741 -7.93 11.17 11.62
N ALA A 742 -8.06 10.51 12.79
CA ALA A 742 -8.84 9.29 12.89
C ALA A 742 -10.31 9.55 12.53
N LEU A 743 -10.90 10.62 13.06
CA LEU A 743 -12.27 11.03 12.71
C LEU A 743 -12.41 11.26 11.21
N TYR A 744 -11.53 12.06 10.60
CA TYR A 744 -11.61 12.40 9.18
C TYR A 744 -11.42 11.18 8.28
N GLN A 745 -10.48 10.28 8.63
CA GLN A 745 -10.22 9.06 7.88
C GLN A 745 -11.39 8.05 7.98
N GLU A 746 -11.98 7.91 9.17
CA GLU A 746 -13.13 7.06 9.45
C GLU A 746 -14.41 7.59 8.78
N ALA A 747 -14.71 8.87 8.93
CA ALA A 747 -15.83 9.56 8.28
C ALA A 747 -15.72 9.58 6.75
N GLY A 748 -14.51 9.78 6.21
CA GLY A 748 -14.24 9.85 4.77
C GLY A 748 -14.50 8.55 3.99
N ARG A 749 -14.95 7.50 4.66
CA ARG A 749 -15.47 6.26 4.07
C ARG A 749 -16.86 6.41 3.51
N ALA A 750 -17.66 7.32 4.07
CA ALA A 750 -18.90 7.73 3.46
C ALA A 750 -18.64 8.59 2.22
N GLY A 751 -19.67 8.70 1.37
CA GLY A 751 -19.68 9.66 0.26
C GLY A 751 -18.69 9.37 -0.86
N ARG A 752 -18.38 8.09 -1.12
CA ARG A 752 -17.44 7.66 -2.17
C ARG A 752 -18.12 7.35 -3.51
N TRP A 753 -19.33 7.84 -3.73
CA TRP A 753 -20.04 7.60 -4.98
C TRP A 753 -19.28 8.18 -6.18
N ASP A 754 -19.53 7.63 -7.37
CA ASP A 754 -18.99 8.20 -8.59
C ASP A 754 -19.64 9.56 -8.89
N LYS A 755 -18.95 10.64 -8.53
CA LYS A 755 -19.40 12.03 -8.71
C LYS A 755 -19.60 12.43 -10.19
N ARG A 756 -19.13 11.60 -11.14
CA ARG A 756 -19.38 11.82 -12.58
C ARG A 756 -20.82 11.51 -12.98
N LYS A 757 -21.53 10.69 -12.19
CA LYS A 757 -22.94 10.37 -12.44
C LYS A 757 -23.83 11.47 -11.85
N GLU A 758 -24.78 11.96 -12.64
CA GLU A 758 -25.69 13.05 -12.25
C GLU A 758 -26.47 12.69 -10.97
N GLU A 759 -26.93 11.45 -10.86
CA GLU A 759 -27.67 10.91 -9.70
C GLU A 759 -26.89 10.96 -8.38
N ASN A 760 -25.55 11.11 -8.43
CA ASN A 760 -24.69 11.11 -7.25
C ASN A 760 -24.26 12.52 -6.82
N LYS A 761 -24.47 13.57 -7.64
CA LYS A 761 -23.95 14.91 -7.35
C LYS A 761 -24.51 15.51 -6.07
N ASN A 762 -25.77 15.20 -5.75
CA ASN A 762 -26.48 15.74 -4.58
C ASN A 762 -26.54 14.76 -3.40
N LYS A 763 -25.86 13.62 -3.47
CA LYS A 763 -25.84 12.66 -2.36
C LYS A 763 -24.99 13.21 -1.21
N ILE A 764 -25.43 12.92 0.01
CA ILE A 764 -24.80 13.38 1.25
C ILE A 764 -24.48 12.18 2.15
N GLY A 765 -23.26 12.17 2.67
CA GLY A 765 -22.78 11.16 3.60
C GLY A 765 -22.87 11.74 5.00
N LYS A 766 -23.66 11.10 5.88
CA LYS A 766 -23.85 11.60 7.26
C LYS A 766 -22.90 10.88 8.22
N CYS A 767 -22.16 11.66 8.98
CA CYS A 767 -21.10 11.22 9.87
C CYS A 767 -21.47 11.60 11.31
N PHE A 768 -21.95 10.63 12.08
CA PHE A 768 -22.38 10.83 13.46
C PHE A 768 -21.22 10.58 14.43
N VAL A 769 -21.06 11.45 15.42
CA VAL A 769 -20.16 11.25 16.57
C VAL A 769 -21.01 11.21 17.83
N LEU A 770 -21.06 10.04 18.48
CA LEU A 770 -21.73 9.89 19.77
C LEU A 770 -20.78 10.34 20.86
N TYR A 771 -20.98 11.56 21.37
CA TYR A 771 -20.09 12.22 22.32
C TYR A 771 -20.63 12.13 23.75
N SER A 772 -19.81 11.60 24.66
CA SER A 772 -20.05 11.61 26.10
C SER A 772 -19.10 12.60 26.79
N PRO A 773 -19.49 13.88 27.02
CA PRO A 773 -18.65 14.85 27.73
C PRO A 773 -18.42 14.43 29.18
N GLU A 774 -17.25 14.75 29.74
CA GLU A 774 -16.93 14.50 31.14
C GLU A 774 -17.77 15.40 32.06
N THR A 775 -18.51 14.82 33.01
CA THR A 775 -19.49 15.59 33.82
C THR A 775 -19.03 15.92 35.24
N HIS A 776 -18.03 15.24 35.78
CA HIS A 776 -17.63 15.38 37.20
C HIS A 776 -16.13 15.65 37.42
N ASP A 777 -15.38 15.94 36.35
CA ASP A 777 -13.90 15.89 36.37
C ASP A 777 -13.21 17.13 35.78
N TYR A 778 -13.85 18.31 35.77
CA TYR A 778 -13.30 19.52 35.12
C TYR A 778 -11.85 19.83 35.53
N GLU A 779 -11.55 19.87 36.84
CA GLU A 779 -10.19 20.13 37.32
C GLU A 779 -9.18 19.05 36.86
N ARG A 780 -9.59 17.78 36.83
CA ARG A 780 -8.73 16.68 36.35
C ARG A 780 -8.51 16.75 34.85
N VAL A 781 -9.53 17.15 34.08
CA VAL A 781 -9.43 17.35 32.63
C VAL A 781 -8.50 18.52 32.32
N GLN A 782 -8.59 19.62 33.06
CA GLN A 782 -7.65 20.74 32.94
C GLN A 782 -6.22 20.31 33.31
N ARG A 783 -6.04 19.56 34.42
CA ARG A 783 -4.74 18.99 34.82
C ARG A 783 -4.20 18.02 33.77
N LEU A 784 -5.05 17.22 33.13
CA LEU A 784 -4.67 16.29 32.07
C LEU A 784 -4.12 17.03 30.85
N PHE A 785 -4.79 18.11 30.43
CA PHE A 785 -4.48 18.84 29.20
C PHE A 785 -3.48 19.98 29.37
N HIS A 786 -3.10 20.33 30.60
CA HIS A 786 -2.03 21.28 30.85
C HIS A 786 -0.76 20.90 30.06
N LYS A 787 -0.11 21.88 29.42
CA LYS A 787 0.95 21.61 28.44
C LYS A 787 2.12 20.80 29.03
N ASP A 788 2.43 21.02 30.30
CA ASP A 788 3.56 20.38 30.99
C ASP A 788 3.20 19.11 31.76
N THR A 789 1.96 18.62 31.69
CA THR A 789 1.58 17.36 32.33
C THR A 789 2.36 16.20 31.75
N THR A 790 3.13 15.55 32.61
CA THR A 790 4.01 14.43 32.32
C THR A 790 3.22 13.13 32.13
N PHE A 791 3.82 12.15 31.46
CA PHE A 791 3.17 10.84 31.27
C PHE A 791 2.90 10.10 32.59
N ALA A 792 3.74 10.32 33.61
CA ALA A 792 3.54 9.76 34.95
C ALA A 792 2.28 10.32 35.60
N GLU A 793 2.09 11.64 35.55
CA GLU A 793 0.87 12.31 36.04
C GLU A 793 -0.36 11.87 35.26
N ILE A 794 -0.25 11.65 33.93
CA ILE A 794 -1.36 11.12 33.12
C ILE A 794 -1.80 9.74 33.63
N LYS A 795 -0.85 8.85 33.96
CA LYS A 795 -1.16 7.52 34.54
C LYS A 795 -1.83 7.65 35.90
N GLU A 796 -1.31 8.53 36.77
CA GLU A 796 -1.92 8.81 38.08
C GLU A 796 -3.36 9.29 37.93
N ILE A 797 -3.62 10.25 37.05
CA ILE A 797 -4.98 10.74 36.75
C ILE A 797 -5.88 9.59 36.29
N CYS A 798 -5.40 8.70 35.40
CA CYS A 798 -6.18 7.57 34.93
C CYS A 798 -6.51 6.56 36.04
N GLU A 799 -5.56 6.32 36.95
CA GLU A 799 -5.75 5.45 38.11
C GLU A 799 -6.72 6.03 39.15
N GLU A 800 -6.78 7.36 39.28
CA GLU A 800 -7.78 8.05 40.09
C GLU A 800 -9.20 7.87 39.51
N VAL A 801 -9.37 8.05 38.20
CA VAL A 801 -10.68 8.07 37.52
C VAL A 801 -11.26 6.67 37.31
N LYS A 802 -10.43 5.67 36.98
CA LYS A 802 -10.83 4.27 36.70
C LYS A 802 -12.01 4.19 35.72
N TRP A 803 -13.10 3.54 36.12
CA TRP A 803 -14.28 3.26 35.30
C TRP A 803 -15.30 4.41 35.27
N ASN A 804 -15.07 5.49 36.03
CA ASN A 804 -16.00 6.62 36.11
C ASN A 804 -15.86 7.58 34.92
N GLY A 805 -14.72 7.54 34.23
CA GLY A 805 -14.44 8.39 33.09
C GLY A 805 -15.24 8.04 31.84
N ARG A 806 -15.56 9.06 31.03
CA ARG A 806 -16.28 8.92 29.77
C ARG A 806 -15.30 8.91 28.60
N ASP A 807 -15.54 9.65 27.53
CA ASP A 807 -14.81 9.46 26.28
C ASP A 807 -13.34 9.88 26.37
N ILE A 808 -13.02 10.98 27.07
CA ILE A 808 -11.65 11.49 27.21
C ILE A 808 -10.80 10.48 27.98
N PHE A 809 -11.23 10.13 29.20
CA PHE A 809 -10.46 9.21 30.04
C PHE A 809 -10.40 7.80 29.47
N LYS A 810 -11.41 7.33 28.73
CA LYS A 810 -11.34 6.05 28.02
C LYS A 810 -10.27 6.07 26.92
N GLN A 811 -10.17 7.15 26.14
CA GLN A 811 -9.13 7.28 25.12
C GLN A 811 -7.73 7.35 25.74
N VAL A 812 -7.57 8.12 26.82
CA VAL A 812 -6.30 8.20 27.56
C VAL A 812 -5.93 6.85 28.19
N PHE A 813 -6.91 6.12 28.75
CA PHE A 813 -6.70 4.77 29.25
C PHE A 813 -6.20 3.82 28.15
N LEU A 814 -6.86 3.80 26.98
CA LEU A 814 -6.45 2.97 25.85
C LEU A 814 -5.03 3.31 25.38
N PHE A 815 -4.67 4.59 25.37
CA PHE A 815 -3.34 5.06 25.05
C PHE A 815 -2.28 4.63 26.08
N THR A 816 -2.57 4.70 27.37
CA THR A 816 -1.60 4.43 28.46
C THR A 816 -1.32 2.94 28.69
N GLN A 817 -2.29 2.05 28.41
CA GLN A 817 -2.14 0.59 28.62
C GLN A 817 -1.01 -0.06 27.79
N GLY A 818 -0.58 0.56 26.69
CA GLY A 818 0.43 0.01 25.78
C GLY A 818 1.88 0.47 26.04
N GLN A 819 2.13 1.27 27.08
CA GLN A 819 3.40 1.96 27.29
C GLN A 819 4.01 1.66 28.68
N ASN A 820 5.28 1.28 28.70
CA ASN A 820 6.06 1.20 29.94
C ASN A 820 6.31 2.61 30.50
N ASP A 821 6.69 2.68 31.78
CA ASP A 821 7.32 3.89 32.30
C ASP A 821 8.77 4.02 31.78
N ILE A 822 9.32 5.22 31.95
CA ILE A 822 10.65 5.60 31.45
C ILE A 822 11.75 4.79 32.14
N GLU A 823 11.63 4.57 33.45
CA GLU A 823 12.61 3.84 34.25
C GLU A 823 12.76 2.39 33.78
N LYS A 824 11.63 1.70 33.57
CA LYS A 824 11.59 0.34 33.06
C LYS A 824 12.16 0.27 31.65
N ASP A 825 11.82 1.21 30.78
CA ASP A 825 12.36 1.25 29.42
C ASP A 825 13.87 1.54 29.39
N PHE A 826 14.36 2.38 30.29
CA PHE A 826 15.78 2.63 30.52
C PHE A 826 16.50 1.35 30.95
N GLU A 827 15.98 0.65 31.96
CA GLU A 827 16.54 -0.62 32.44
C GLU A 827 16.52 -1.71 31.35
N ILE A 828 15.49 -1.74 30.51
CA ILE A 828 15.43 -2.68 29.37
C ILE A 828 16.56 -2.39 28.38
N ILE A 829 16.77 -1.12 28.00
CA ILE A 829 17.83 -0.73 27.04
C ILE A 829 19.22 -1.05 27.60
N LEU A 830 19.48 -0.70 28.86
CA LEU A 830 20.74 -1.05 29.52
C LEU A 830 20.90 -2.56 29.64
N GLY A 831 19.82 -3.28 29.94
CA GLY A 831 19.78 -4.74 29.96
C GLY A 831 20.16 -5.35 28.62
N VAL A 832 19.68 -4.80 27.50
CA VAL A 832 20.07 -5.26 26.15
C VAL A 832 21.56 -5.04 25.91
N ILE A 833 22.09 -3.87 26.25
CA ILE A 833 23.53 -3.58 26.09
C ILE A 833 24.39 -4.50 26.96
N ARG A 834 24.10 -4.58 28.27
CA ARG A 834 24.87 -5.39 29.23
C ARG A 834 24.94 -6.87 28.84
N ASN A 835 23.88 -7.42 28.23
CA ASN A 835 23.78 -8.85 27.94
C ASN A 835 24.18 -9.22 26.50
N TYR A 836 24.06 -8.33 25.52
CA TYR A 836 24.16 -8.69 24.10
C TYR A 836 25.07 -7.80 23.25
N PHE A 837 25.46 -6.62 23.74
CA PHE A 837 26.31 -5.71 22.97
C PHE A 837 27.73 -6.24 22.86
N LYS A 838 28.24 -6.24 21.63
CA LYS A 838 29.65 -6.35 21.33
C LYS A 838 29.92 -5.46 20.12
N GLU A 839 30.95 -4.62 20.25
CA GLU A 839 31.28 -3.61 19.25
C GLU A 839 31.51 -4.23 17.86
N ASN A 840 30.94 -3.60 16.82
CA ASN A 840 31.04 -3.99 15.41
C ASN A 840 30.74 -5.47 15.15
N SER A 841 29.70 -6.00 15.79
CA SER A 841 29.38 -7.42 15.73
C SER A 841 27.90 -7.69 15.45
N LYS A 842 27.63 -8.91 14.98
CA LYS A 842 26.29 -9.45 14.85
C LYS A 842 25.95 -10.32 16.05
N SER A 843 24.84 -10.04 16.71
CA SER A 843 24.34 -10.81 17.85
C SER A 843 22.94 -11.38 17.56
N ARG A 844 22.70 -12.63 17.97
CA ARG A 844 21.35 -13.22 17.99
C ARG A 844 20.78 -13.14 19.41
N ILE A 845 19.60 -12.55 19.53
CA ILE A 845 18.89 -12.34 20.79
C ILE A 845 17.62 -13.18 20.77
N PHE A 846 17.64 -14.34 21.42
CA PHE A 846 16.49 -15.23 21.54
C PHE A 846 15.45 -14.63 22.50
N TRP A 847 14.16 -14.75 22.15
CA TRP A 847 13.06 -14.24 22.95
C TRP A 847 12.97 -14.94 24.31
N SER A 848 13.26 -16.24 24.36
CA SER A 848 13.33 -17.01 25.61
C SER A 848 14.46 -16.51 26.52
N ASP A 849 15.61 -16.16 25.95
CA ASP A 849 16.76 -15.62 26.69
C ASP A 849 16.47 -14.20 27.20
N ALA A 850 15.90 -13.35 26.35
CA ALA A 850 15.43 -12.02 26.75
C ALA A 850 14.35 -12.08 27.84
N TYR A 851 13.40 -13.01 27.74
CA TYR A 851 12.41 -13.23 28.79
C TYR A 851 13.05 -13.74 30.09
N SER A 852 14.00 -14.66 30.00
CA SER A 852 14.70 -15.21 31.16
C SER A 852 15.51 -14.14 31.91
N LYS A 853 16.36 -13.41 31.17
CA LYS A 853 17.32 -12.42 31.70
C LYS A 853 16.70 -11.07 32.03
N LEU A 854 15.76 -10.58 31.20
CA LEU A 854 15.22 -9.23 31.27
C LEU A 854 13.73 -9.17 31.62
N LYS A 855 13.02 -10.31 31.65
CA LYS A 855 11.56 -10.37 31.92
C LYS A 855 10.71 -9.56 30.93
N ILE A 856 11.15 -9.49 29.67
CA ILE A 856 10.45 -8.77 28.59
C ILE A 856 9.92 -9.70 27.50
N ASN A 857 8.89 -9.24 26.79
CA ASN A 857 8.40 -9.87 25.57
C ASN A 857 9.16 -9.36 24.33
N ASN A 858 8.83 -9.91 23.15
CA ASN A 858 9.47 -9.56 21.89
C ASN A 858 9.19 -8.11 21.44
N ASP A 859 7.99 -7.57 21.70
CA ASP A 859 7.63 -6.18 21.36
C ASP A 859 8.50 -5.17 22.13
N ALA A 860 8.64 -5.35 23.45
CA ALA A 860 9.49 -4.50 24.27
C ALA A 860 10.97 -4.59 23.85
N LEU A 861 11.44 -5.81 23.50
CA LEU A 861 12.80 -6.00 22.98
C LEU A 861 13.00 -5.26 21.63
N GLN A 862 12.02 -5.33 20.72
CA GLN A 862 12.11 -4.64 19.43
C GLN A 862 12.14 -3.11 19.60
N LYS A 863 11.32 -2.56 20.48
CA LYS A 863 11.34 -1.13 20.83
C LYS A 863 12.70 -0.71 21.39
N ALA A 864 13.31 -1.53 22.24
CA ALA A 864 14.65 -1.27 22.77
C ALA A 864 15.73 -1.29 21.66
N ILE A 865 15.70 -2.27 20.75
CA ILE A 865 16.61 -2.34 19.60
C ILE A 865 16.47 -1.10 18.71
N TYR A 866 15.24 -0.66 18.46
CA TYR A 866 14.98 0.54 17.70
C TYR A 866 15.53 1.80 18.37
N ARG A 867 15.32 2.00 19.68
CA ARG A 867 15.87 3.15 20.40
C ARG A 867 17.40 3.15 20.38
N LEU A 868 18.03 1.98 20.46
CA LEU A 868 19.47 1.84 20.25
C LEU A 868 19.91 2.22 18.82
N SER A 869 19.04 2.06 17.83
CA SER A 869 19.32 2.52 16.46
C SER A 869 19.25 4.04 16.32
N LEU A 870 18.34 4.71 17.04
CA LEU A 870 18.31 6.19 17.12
C LEU A 870 19.58 6.75 17.79
N LEU A 871 20.15 6.00 18.73
CA LEU A 871 21.41 6.34 19.39
C LEU A 871 22.67 6.02 18.54
N GLY A 872 22.51 5.46 17.34
CA GLY A 872 23.63 5.05 16.48
C GLY A 872 24.38 3.80 16.94
N VAL A 873 23.85 3.09 17.94
CA VAL A 873 24.44 1.88 18.54
C VAL A 873 24.04 0.62 17.76
N VAL A 874 22.87 0.63 17.13
CA VAL A 874 22.40 -0.44 16.23
C VAL A 874 22.33 0.10 14.80
N ASN A 875 23.01 -0.57 13.86
CA ASN A 875 23.02 -0.18 12.45
C ASN A 875 21.85 -0.79 11.66
N ASP A 876 21.50 -2.05 11.96
CA ASP A 876 20.49 -2.83 11.25
C ASP A 876 20.03 -3.99 12.15
N TRP A 877 18.83 -4.50 11.91
CA TRP A 877 18.36 -5.73 12.55
C TRP A 877 17.37 -6.48 11.66
N THR A 878 17.28 -7.78 11.90
CA THR A 878 16.33 -8.70 11.28
C THR A 878 15.64 -9.53 12.35
N THR A 879 14.55 -10.20 11.99
CA THR A 879 13.78 -11.05 12.89
C THR A 879 13.55 -12.42 12.26
N ASN A 880 13.75 -13.44 13.08
CA ASN A 880 13.18 -14.75 12.85
C ASN A 880 11.91 -14.82 13.70
N PHE A 881 10.75 -14.70 13.04
CA PHE A 881 9.42 -14.69 13.66
C PHE A 881 9.06 -15.97 14.45
N ILE A 882 10.00 -16.91 14.59
CA ILE A 882 9.89 -18.10 15.43
C ILE A 882 10.38 -17.79 16.85
N ASP A 883 11.58 -17.22 17.00
CA ASP A 883 12.23 -17.18 18.32
C ASP A 883 13.30 -16.11 18.57
N HIS A 884 13.77 -15.31 17.59
CA HIS A 884 14.87 -14.37 17.85
C HIS A 884 14.94 -13.14 16.94
N PHE A 885 15.64 -12.11 17.43
CA PHE A 885 16.16 -11.03 16.60
C PHE A 885 17.64 -11.24 16.31
N GLU A 886 18.07 -10.79 15.14
CA GLU A 886 19.47 -10.78 14.74
C GLU A 886 19.88 -9.32 14.50
N VAL A 887 20.72 -8.79 15.39
CA VAL A 887 21.01 -7.36 15.56
C VAL A 887 22.47 -7.07 15.22
N HIS A 888 22.70 -6.02 14.43
CA HIS A 888 24.03 -5.56 14.04
C HIS A 888 24.41 -4.35 14.89
N PHE A 889 25.28 -4.57 15.88
CA PHE A 889 25.79 -3.52 16.75
C PHE A 889 26.96 -2.76 16.11
N ASN A 890 27.03 -1.47 16.39
CA ASN A 890 28.05 -0.54 15.94
C ASN A 890 29.04 -0.24 17.09
N SER A 891 29.22 1.03 17.47
CA SER A 891 30.04 1.45 18.61
C SER A 891 29.21 2.15 19.70
N LEU A 892 29.79 2.24 20.90
CA LEU A 892 29.32 3.09 22.00
C LEU A 892 30.15 4.38 22.12
N GLU A 893 30.73 4.85 21.00
CA GLU A 893 31.56 6.06 21.01
C GLU A 893 30.71 7.31 21.32
N GLU A 894 31.13 8.06 22.34
CA GLU A 894 30.40 9.23 22.86
C GLU A 894 30.03 10.26 21.80
N ARG A 895 31.00 10.59 20.92
CA ARG A 895 30.81 11.58 19.86
C ARG A 895 29.75 11.13 18.86
N HIS A 896 29.70 9.83 18.56
CA HIS A 896 28.75 9.27 17.61
C HIS A 896 27.34 9.23 18.19
N ILE A 897 27.20 8.87 19.47
CA ILE A 897 25.90 8.85 20.17
C ILE A 897 25.32 10.27 20.24
N ILE A 898 26.10 11.24 20.73
CA ILE A 898 25.63 12.63 20.84
C ILE A 898 25.25 13.18 19.47
N LYS A 899 26.04 12.88 18.43
CA LYS A 899 25.69 13.28 17.06
C LYS A 899 24.37 12.64 16.62
N SER A 900 24.17 11.35 16.84
CA SER A 900 22.95 10.63 16.41
C SER A 900 21.69 11.16 17.11
N VAL A 901 21.77 11.40 18.43
CA VAL A 901 20.69 12.03 19.19
C VAL A 901 20.46 13.46 18.71
N SER A 902 21.53 14.22 18.48
CA SER A 902 21.43 15.59 17.98
C SER A 902 20.76 15.64 16.61
N ASP A 903 21.19 14.81 15.68
CA ASP A 903 20.62 14.69 14.34
C ASP A 903 19.14 14.24 14.38
N TYR A 904 18.71 13.52 15.42
CA TYR A 904 17.31 13.14 15.63
C TYR A 904 16.47 14.27 16.25
N ILE A 905 16.93 14.89 17.32
CA ILE A 905 16.14 15.86 18.11
C ILE A 905 16.08 17.23 17.43
N THR A 906 17.19 17.69 16.84
CA THR A 906 17.23 18.98 16.12
C THR A 906 16.30 19.03 14.91
N LYS A 907 15.78 17.88 14.47
CA LYS A 907 14.67 17.81 13.50
C LYS A 907 13.42 18.52 14.02
N TYR A 908 13.16 18.48 15.31
CA TYR A 908 11.93 19.00 15.90
C TYR A 908 12.21 20.25 16.74
N GLU A 909 13.38 20.31 17.39
CA GLU A 909 13.80 21.42 18.23
C GLU A 909 15.19 21.94 17.78
N PRO A 910 15.25 22.79 16.72
CA PRO A 910 16.50 23.17 16.06
C PRO A 910 17.46 23.99 16.95
N ASN A 911 16.94 24.69 17.95
CA ASN A 911 17.72 25.61 18.79
C ASN A 911 18.20 24.98 20.11
N VAL A 912 17.97 23.68 20.32
CA VAL A 912 18.35 23.00 21.56
C VAL A 912 19.81 22.53 21.47
N ASP A 913 20.62 22.93 22.45
CA ASP A 913 21.95 22.36 22.64
C ASP A 913 21.86 21.00 23.35
N ILE A 914 21.73 19.96 22.53
CA ILE A 914 21.59 18.56 22.96
C ILE A 914 22.75 18.12 23.84
N LYS A 915 23.96 18.63 23.60
CA LYS A 915 25.12 18.27 24.42
C LYS A 915 24.94 18.78 25.85
N THR A 916 24.45 20.01 26.01
CA THR A 916 24.18 20.62 27.31
C THR A 916 22.99 19.96 28.01
N GLU A 917 21.89 19.69 27.28
CA GLU A 917 20.71 19.03 27.85
C GLU A 917 21.00 17.61 28.34
N VAL A 918 21.71 16.80 27.55
CA VAL A 918 22.11 15.44 27.95
C VAL A 918 22.98 15.49 29.22
N GLN A 919 23.84 16.50 29.39
CA GLN A 919 24.70 16.62 30.56
C GLN A 919 23.94 16.86 31.87
N ARG A 920 22.72 17.42 31.83
CA ARG A 920 21.89 17.70 33.00
C ARG A 920 21.42 16.45 33.74
N PHE A 921 21.45 15.29 33.09
CA PHE A 921 21.06 14.02 33.71
C PHE A 921 22.16 13.48 34.63
N GLU A 922 21.77 13.09 35.84
CA GLU A 922 22.63 12.46 36.84
C GLU A 922 22.81 10.96 36.51
N GLN A 923 23.74 10.64 35.60
CA GLN A 923 24.18 9.28 35.29
C GLN A 923 25.69 9.22 35.01
N ASN A 924 26.28 8.02 35.08
CA ASN A 924 27.73 7.86 35.05
C ASN A 924 28.32 7.93 33.64
N SER A 925 27.59 7.48 32.61
CA SER A 925 28.06 7.47 31.22
C SER A 925 27.26 8.38 30.31
N ILE A 926 27.88 8.93 29.25
CA ILE A 926 27.15 9.74 28.26
C ILE A 926 26.06 8.93 27.55
N PHE A 927 26.27 7.62 27.40
CA PHE A 927 25.29 6.72 26.79
C PHE A 927 24.02 6.66 27.66
N GLU A 928 24.14 6.39 28.95
CA GLU A 928 23.01 6.37 29.88
C GLU A 928 22.27 7.71 29.90
N LYS A 929 23.01 8.83 29.96
CA LYS A 929 22.43 10.17 29.88
C LYS A 929 21.64 10.38 28.57
N SER A 930 22.20 9.93 27.45
CA SER A 930 21.58 10.05 26.13
C SER A 930 20.32 9.18 26.00
N VAL A 931 20.32 7.97 26.60
CA VAL A 931 19.14 7.10 26.63
C VAL A 931 18.01 7.77 27.42
N LEU A 932 18.30 8.27 28.64
CA LEU A 932 17.28 8.95 29.46
C LEU A 932 16.73 10.19 28.76
N TYR A 933 17.60 11.01 28.17
CA TYR A 933 17.16 12.18 27.43
C TYR A 933 16.26 11.81 26.25
N LEU A 934 16.66 10.82 25.43
CA LEU A 934 15.84 10.35 24.31
C LEU A 934 14.49 9.79 24.79
N LEU A 935 14.46 9.01 25.86
CA LEU A 935 13.23 8.47 26.42
C LEU A 935 12.32 9.58 26.95
N ASN A 936 12.83 10.46 27.81
CA ASN A 936 12.07 11.62 28.33
C ASN A 936 11.49 12.43 27.18
N TRP A 937 12.33 12.81 26.22
CA TRP A 937 11.90 13.62 25.09
C TRP A 937 10.84 12.91 24.24
N THR A 938 11.03 11.62 23.93
CA THR A 938 10.09 10.84 23.11
C THR A 938 8.74 10.70 23.82
N PHE A 939 8.76 10.34 25.10
CA PHE A 939 7.54 10.19 25.90
C PHE A 939 6.81 11.51 26.06
N GLU A 940 7.53 12.57 26.42
CA GLU A 940 6.93 13.89 26.62
C GLU A 940 6.29 14.42 25.36
N ASN A 941 6.93 14.28 24.19
CA ASN A 941 6.39 14.84 22.96
C ASN A 941 5.31 13.98 22.29
N ILE A 942 5.45 12.64 22.25
CA ILE A 942 4.42 11.77 21.66
C ILE A 942 3.16 11.76 22.55
N ALA A 943 3.30 11.67 23.87
CA ALA A 943 2.16 11.73 24.77
C ALA A 943 1.48 13.09 24.72
N TYR A 944 2.27 14.17 24.63
CA TYR A 944 1.75 15.52 24.45
C TYR A 944 0.96 15.67 23.14
N GLY A 945 1.50 15.24 22.00
CA GLY A 945 0.79 15.35 20.73
C GLY A 945 -0.54 14.60 20.74
N ARG A 946 -0.58 13.40 21.34
CA ARG A 946 -1.80 12.59 21.47
C ARG A 946 -2.84 13.23 22.40
N LYS A 947 -2.44 13.75 23.57
CA LYS A 947 -3.37 14.44 24.48
C LYS A 947 -3.89 15.73 23.86
N GLN A 948 -3.02 16.49 23.17
CA GLN A 948 -3.40 17.74 22.52
C GLN A 948 -4.39 17.49 21.39
N SER A 949 -4.18 16.46 20.57
CA SER A 949 -5.11 16.08 19.50
C SER A 949 -6.48 15.64 20.02
N LEU A 950 -6.47 14.87 21.13
CA LEU A 950 -7.71 14.48 21.81
C LEU A 950 -8.44 15.70 22.38
N LYS A 951 -7.72 16.67 22.95
CA LYS A 951 -8.28 17.94 23.41
C LYS A 951 -8.95 18.68 22.27
N THR A 952 -8.21 18.95 21.18
CA THR A 952 -8.72 19.64 20.00
C THR A 952 -10.06 19.06 19.55
N LEU A 953 -10.13 17.72 19.41
CA LEU A 953 -11.34 17.06 18.99
C LEU A 953 -12.48 17.13 20.02
N SER A 954 -12.18 17.00 21.32
CA SER A 954 -13.17 17.11 22.39
C SER A 954 -13.76 18.53 22.49
N ASP A 955 -12.92 19.55 22.36
CA ASP A 955 -13.34 20.95 22.38
C ASP A 955 -14.29 21.22 21.21
N TRP A 956 -13.93 20.78 19.99
CA TRP A 956 -14.81 20.91 18.83
C TRP A 956 -16.13 20.16 18.96
N CYS A 957 -16.14 18.99 19.59
CA CYS A 957 -17.38 18.25 19.86
C CYS A 957 -18.25 18.95 20.91
N SER A 958 -17.64 19.60 21.90
CA SER A 958 -18.34 20.35 22.95
C SER A 958 -18.94 21.66 22.42
N GLU A 959 -18.24 22.28 21.47
CA GLU A 959 -18.63 23.53 20.81
C GLU A 959 -19.41 23.29 19.51
N PHE A 960 -19.90 22.08 19.26
CA PHE A 960 -20.63 21.77 18.03
C PHE A 960 -21.93 22.58 17.94
N GLU A 961 -22.00 23.47 16.96
CA GLU A 961 -23.22 24.25 16.64
C GLU A 961 -23.98 23.59 15.48
N ASP A 962 -23.27 23.31 14.38
CA ASP A 962 -23.85 22.76 13.16
C ASP A 962 -22.79 22.03 12.30
N SER A 963 -23.26 21.30 11.29
CA SER A 963 -22.39 20.52 10.41
C SER A 963 -21.45 21.36 9.54
N GLU A 964 -21.84 22.57 9.14
CA GLU A 964 -21.06 23.42 8.24
C GLU A 964 -19.88 24.03 8.99
N SER A 965 -20.13 24.61 10.16
CA SER A 965 -19.09 25.17 11.03
C SER A 965 -18.09 24.10 11.47
N PHE A 966 -18.55 22.94 11.96
CA PHE A 966 -17.67 21.84 12.38
C PHE A 966 -16.78 21.32 11.23
N LYS A 967 -17.34 21.22 10.03
CA LYS A 967 -16.59 20.84 8.84
C LYS A 967 -15.57 21.88 8.43
N GLN A 968 -15.88 23.18 8.51
CA GLN A 968 -14.91 24.23 8.24
C GLN A 968 -13.71 24.16 9.19
N ARG A 969 -13.90 23.75 10.46
CA ARG A 969 -12.79 23.51 11.41
C ARG A 969 -11.90 22.35 10.95
N ILE A 970 -12.51 21.21 10.61
CA ILE A 970 -11.80 20.04 10.07
C ILE A 970 -11.04 20.40 8.78
N ASP A 971 -11.68 21.09 7.85
CA ASP A 971 -11.05 21.50 6.59
C ASP A 971 -9.87 22.45 6.86
N SER A 972 -10.02 23.42 7.77
CA SER A 972 -8.95 24.34 8.18
C SER A 972 -7.76 23.64 8.85
N TYR A 973 -8.00 22.49 9.48
CA TYR A 973 -6.95 21.64 10.06
C TYR A 973 -6.14 20.90 8.99
N PHE A 974 -6.76 20.46 7.89
CA PHE A 974 -6.07 19.71 6.83
C PHE A 974 -5.51 20.59 5.70
N ILE A 975 -6.12 21.74 5.41
CA ILE A 975 -5.77 22.60 4.26
C ILE A 975 -4.43 23.33 4.47
N PHE A 976 -3.58 23.29 3.45
CA PHE A 976 -2.40 24.15 3.34
C PHE A 976 -2.81 25.49 2.73
N SER A 977 -2.92 26.51 3.58
CA SER A 977 -3.21 27.91 3.21
C SER A 977 -1.96 28.78 3.31
N GLU A 978 -2.00 30.02 2.80
CA GLU A 978 -0.95 31.01 3.05
C GLU A 978 -0.65 31.15 4.55
N THR A 979 -1.68 31.20 5.40
CA THR A 979 -1.53 31.22 6.86
C THR A 979 -0.79 29.99 7.38
N THR A 980 -1.10 28.79 6.86
CA THR A 980 -0.42 27.54 7.22
C THR A 980 1.08 27.58 6.86
N PHE A 981 1.44 28.17 5.72
CA PHE A 981 2.85 28.35 5.34
C PHE A 981 3.58 29.32 6.29
N VAL A 982 2.92 30.41 6.69
CA VAL A 982 3.52 31.34 7.66
C VAL A 982 3.66 30.68 9.04
N LEU A 983 2.65 29.93 9.49
CA LEU A 983 2.72 29.15 10.74
C LEU A 983 3.85 28.10 10.70
N GLN A 984 4.06 27.43 9.56
CA GLN A 984 5.19 26.54 9.35
C GLN A 984 6.52 27.28 9.46
N HIS A 985 6.64 28.44 8.81
CA HIS A 985 7.84 29.27 8.90
C HIS A 985 8.13 29.71 10.34
N ILE A 986 7.09 30.10 11.09
CA ILE A 986 7.21 30.45 12.51
C ILE A 986 7.64 29.24 13.35
N ALA A 987 7.13 28.05 13.02
CA ALA A 987 7.50 26.81 13.70
C ALA A 987 8.99 26.48 13.51
N GLU A 988 9.52 26.74 12.30
CA GLU A 988 10.90 26.45 11.91
C GLU A 988 11.89 27.56 12.30
N ASN A 989 11.43 28.81 12.36
CA ASN A 989 12.24 29.99 12.65
C ASN A 989 11.65 30.79 13.85
N PRO A 990 11.67 30.21 15.07
CA PRO A 990 11.02 30.78 16.25
C PRO A 990 11.70 32.03 16.84
N GLU A 991 12.70 32.61 16.18
CA GLU A 991 13.31 33.87 16.61
C GLU A 991 12.85 35.07 15.77
N GLU A 992 12.23 34.82 14.62
CA GLU A 992 11.70 35.85 13.71
C GLU A 992 10.31 36.32 14.14
N PHE A 993 10.24 37.06 15.25
CA PHE A 993 8.98 37.47 15.86
C PHE A 993 8.14 38.44 15.00
N GLU A 994 8.73 39.08 14.00
CA GLU A 994 8.03 39.94 13.02
C GLU A 994 6.91 39.18 12.32
N LYS A 995 7.15 37.91 11.97
CA LYS A 995 6.16 37.04 11.33
C LYS A 995 4.99 36.69 12.24
N TRP A 996 5.18 36.71 13.56
CA TRP A 996 4.11 36.43 14.52
C TRP A 996 3.04 37.51 14.47
N PHE A 997 3.47 38.78 14.41
CA PHE A 997 2.55 39.91 14.30
C PHE A 997 1.89 40.00 12.92
N GLU A 998 2.57 39.55 11.86
CA GLU A 998 1.98 39.48 10.51
C GLU A 998 0.76 38.55 10.48
N VAL A 999 0.83 37.39 11.13
CA VAL A 999 -0.30 36.43 11.22
C VAL A 999 -1.48 36.95 12.04
N LEU A 1000 -1.22 37.83 13.02
CA LEU A 1000 -2.27 38.43 13.85
C LEU A 1000 -2.99 39.61 13.17
N LEU A 1001 -2.71 39.88 11.90
CA LEU A 1001 -3.33 40.93 11.11
C LEU A 1001 -3.85 40.36 9.79
N THR A 1002 -5.08 40.71 9.40
CA THR A 1002 -5.64 40.36 8.10
C THR A 1002 -5.70 41.61 7.23
N LYS A 1003 -5.00 41.62 6.08
CA LYS A 1003 -4.90 42.80 5.19
C LYS A 1003 -4.46 44.08 5.94
N ASN A 1004 -3.50 43.94 6.85
CA ASN A 1004 -3.01 45.01 7.74
C ASN A 1004 -4.06 45.59 8.73
N GLN A 1005 -5.14 44.85 9.02
CA GLN A 1005 -6.17 45.23 10.00
C GLN A 1005 -6.31 44.17 11.10
N PHE A 1006 -6.85 44.58 12.25
CA PHE A 1006 -7.11 43.67 13.37
C PHE A 1006 -8.25 42.69 12.99
N PRO A 1007 -8.04 41.37 13.10
CA PRO A 1007 -9.01 40.38 12.67
C PRO A 1007 -10.33 40.45 13.44
N ASN A 1008 -11.41 40.04 12.78
CA ASN A 1008 -12.70 39.82 13.44
C ASN A 1008 -12.75 38.45 14.15
N LYS A 1009 -13.84 38.17 14.90
CA LYS A 1009 -13.99 36.92 15.66
C LYS A 1009 -13.84 35.68 14.77
N ALA A 1010 -14.51 35.62 13.62
CA ALA A 1010 -14.48 34.47 12.73
C ALA A 1010 -13.08 34.23 12.12
N GLU A 1011 -12.34 35.30 11.84
CA GLU A 1011 -10.94 35.20 11.38
C GLU A 1011 -10.02 34.68 12.49
N PHE A 1012 -10.23 35.10 13.74
CA PHE A 1012 -9.50 34.55 14.89
C PHE A 1012 -9.87 33.10 15.19
N ASP A 1013 -11.14 32.70 15.06
CA ASP A 1013 -11.56 31.30 15.21
C ASP A 1013 -10.87 30.41 14.16
N LYS A 1014 -10.83 30.86 12.89
CA LYS A 1014 -10.11 30.15 11.83
C LYS A 1014 -8.61 30.04 12.12
N LEU A 1015 -7.99 31.12 12.61
CA LEU A 1015 -6.58 31.10 13.00
C LEU A 1015 -6.33 30.18 14.20
N LYS A 1016 -7.24 30.14 15.19
CA LYS A 1016 -7.21 29.22 16.33
C LYS A 1016 -7.18 27.78 15.84
N ASP A 1017 -8.08 27.42 14.93
CA ASP A 1017 -8.16 26.06 14.37
C ASP A 1017 -6.91 25.69 13.56
N SER A 1018 -6.38 26.61 12.75
CA SER A 1018 -5.12 26.38 12.02
C SER A 1018 -3.92 26.21 12.97
N ILE A 1019 -3.87 26.95 14.08
CA ILE A 1019 -2.80 26.85 15.09
C ILE A 1019 -2.88 25.49 15.81
N SER A 1020 -4.06 24.94 16.09
CA SER A 1020 -4.24 23.69 16.86
C SER A 1020 -3.38 22.54 16.33
N ARG A 1021 -3.35 22.32 15.00
CA ARG A 1021 -2.50 21.29 14.37
C ARG A 1021 -1.00 21.49 14.65
N PHE A 1022 -0.54 22.73 14.69
CA PHE A 1022 0.84 23.05 15.01
C PHE A 1022 1.12 22.87 16.50
N LEU A 1023 0.18 23.23 17.38
CA LEU A 1023 0.34 23.00 18.82
C LEU A 1023 0.43 21.52 19.15
N GLU A 1024 -0.24 20.63 18.42
CA GLU A 1024 -0.08 19.17 18.56
C GLU A 1024 1.34 18.70 18.22
N SER A 1025 2.01 19.41 17.31
CA SER A 1025 3.34 19.09 16.80
C SER A 1025 4.47 19.80 17.57
N TYR A 1026 4.20 20.97 18.13
CA TYR A 1026 5.19 21.88 18.69
C TYR A 1026 4.79 22.34 20.10
N ARG A 1027 5.20 21.58 21.12
CA ARG A 1027 4.91 21.89 22.54
C ARG A 1027 5.54 23.21 22.99
N ASN A 1028 6.82 23.40 22.69
CA ASN A 1028 7.65 24.47 23.27
C ASN A 1028 7.97 25.62 22.30
N ASN A 1029 7.34 25.66 21.12
CA ASN A 1029 7.63 26.74 20.16
C ASN A 1029 7.11 28.09 20.67
N VAL A 1030 8.02 29.03 20.89
CA VAL A 1030 7.74 30.34 21.51
C VAL A 1030 6.72 31.14 20.69
N GLY A 1031 6.87 31.18 19.37
CA GLY A 1031 5.98 31.93 18.48
C GLY A 1031 4.57 31.35 18.43
N LEU A 1032 4.44 30.03 18.28
CA LEU A 1032 3.14 29.36 18.26
C LEU A 1032 2.42 29.47 19.61
N ASN A 1033 3.15 29.37 20.72
CA ASN A 1033 2.59 29.56 22.07
C ASN A 1033 2.11 31.00 22.29
N PHE A 1034 2.88 31.99 21.82
CA PHE A 1034 2.47 33.40 21.83
C PHE A 1034 1.19 33.61 21.01
N LEU A 1035 1.16 33.10 19.77
CA LEU A 1035 0.00 33.20 18.88
C LEU A 1035 -1.25 32.56 19.50
N SER A 1036 -1.14 31.33 20.00
CA SER A 1036 -2.25 30.63 20.65
C SER A 1036 -2.82 31.45 21.82
N GLY A 1037 -1.94 31.92 22.70
CA GLY A 1037 -2.31 32.69 23.87
C GLY A 1037 -2.98 34.02 23.52
N PHE A 1038 -2.44 34.74 22.55
CA PHE A 1038 -3.02 36.01 22.10
C PHE A 1038 -4.36 35.83 21.39
N VAL A 1039 -4.48 34.82 20.52
CA VAL A 1039 -5.75 34.53 19.80
C VAL A 1039 -6.85 34.16 20.80
N ARG A 1040 -6.56 33.29 21.78
CA ARG A 1040 -7.52 32.92 22.83
C ARG A 1040 -7.87 34.11 23.73
N LEU A 1041 -6.92 35.00 24.03
CA LEU A 1041 -7.21 36.27 24.68
C LEU A 1041 -8.22 37.09 23.88
N ALA A 1042 -8.01 37.25 22.57
CA ALA A 1042 -8.89 38.00 21.68
C ALA A 1042 -10.30 37.37 21.55
N LEU A 1043 -10.41 36.04 21.71
CA LEU A 1043 -11.66 35.28 21.67
C LEU A 1043 -12.40 35.18 23.02
N LYS A 1044 -11.83 35.71 24.11
CA LYS A 1044 -12.33 35.55 25.50
C LYS A 1044 -12.24 34.12 26.03
N GLU A 1045 -11.24 33.38 25.57
CA GLU A 1045 -10.92 32.01 25.97
C GLU A 1045 -9.56 31.95 26.70
N PHE A 1046 -9.16 33.05 27.36
CA PHE A 1046 -7.80 33.16 27.93
C PHE A 1046 -7.53 32.16 29.05
N ASP A 1047 -8.57 31.73 29.78
CA ASP A 1047 -8.47 30.74 30.85
C ASP A 1047 -8.40 29.29 30.35
N ASP A 1048 -8.54 29.05 29.03
CA ASP A 1048 -8.27 27.74 28.43
C ASP A 1048 -6.79 27.34 28.65
N SER A 1049 -6.51 26.03 28.72
CA SER A 1049 -5.14 25.53 28.96
C SER A 1049 -4.16 25.92 27.84
N ASP A 1050 -4.64 26.27 26.65
CA ASP A 1050 -3.81 26.76 25.55
C ASP A 1050 -3.77 28.29 25.44
N GLY A 1051 -4.41 29.00 26.38
CA GLY A 1051 -4.50 30.46 26.47
C GLY A 1051 -3.37 31.07 27.32
N LYS A 1052 -3.71 31.46 28.54
CA LYS A 1052 -2.86 32.24 29.46
C LYS A 1052 -1.51 31.58 29.74
N GLU A 1053 -1.49 30.28 30.00
CA GLU A 1053 -0.25 29.57 30.35
C GLU A 1053 0.75 29.56 29.20
N ARG A 1054 0.28 29.32 27.97
CA ARG A 1054 1.13 29.40 26.76
C ARG A 1054 1.63 30.82 26.51
N PHE A 1055 0.74 31.81 26.68
CA PHE A 1055 1.10 33.22 26.56
C PHE A 1055 2.22 33.59 27.53
N GLU A 1056 2.04 33.30 28.82
CA GLU A 1056 3.01 33.59 29.87
C GLU A 1056 4.32 32.81 29.70
N SER A 1057 4.24 31.54 29.28
CA SER A 1057 5.43 30.73 28.95
C SER A 1057 6.22 31.37 27.81
N SER A 1058 5.56 31.90 26.78
CA SER A 1058 6.22 32.57 25.66
C SER A 1058 6.96 33.84 26.11
N LEU A 1059 6.36 34.64 27.00
CA LEU A 1059 7.00 35.83 27.56
C LEU A 1059 8.24 35.49 28.40
N SER A 1060 8.18 34.41 29.18
CA SER A 1060 9.34 33.89 29.91
C SER A 1060 10.48 33.53 28.97
N SER A 1061 10.19 32.75 27.91
CA SER A 1061 11.20 32.35 26.93
C SER A 1061 11.79 33.54 26.18
N ILE A 1062 10.97 34.52 25.79
CA ILE A 1062 11.45 35.76 25.14
C ILE A 1062 12.40 36.53 26.06
N LYS A 1063 12.08 36.63 27.36
CA LYS A 1063 12.93 37.31 28.35
C LYS A 1063 14.31 36.68 28.47
N GLU A 1064 14.38 35.36 28.35
CA GLU A 1064 15.62 34.58 28.47
C GLU A 1064 16.44 34.53 27.18
N THR A 1065 15.78 34.43 26.03
CA THR A 1065 16.43 34.13 24.74
C THR A 1065 16.68 35.36 23.87
N PHE A 1066 15.80 36.36 23.89
CA PHE A 1066 15.93 37.53 23.01
C PHE A 1066 16.86 38.58 23.62
N THR A 1067 17.56 39.32 22.76
CA THR A 1067 18.35 40.49 23.18
C THR A 1067 17.46 41.60 23.75
N LYS A 1068 18.03 42.52 24.55
CA LYS A 1068 17.28 43.64 25.14
C LYS A 1068 16.59 44.53 24.10
N ASP A 1069 17.23 44.73 22.94
CA ASP A 1069 16.65 45.51 21.83
C ASP A 1069 15.46 44.77 21.21
N GLN A 1070 15.59 43.47 20.95
CA GLN A 1070 14.48 42.64 20.44
C GLN A 1070 13.30 42.62 21.41
N GLN A 1071 13.56 42.47 22.72
CA GLN A 1071 12.51 42.51 23.75
C GLN A 1071 11.75 43.85 23.72
N SER A 1072 12.47 44.97 23.59
CA SER A 1072 11.87 46.31 23.53
C SER A 1072 11.00 46.49 22.29
N VAL A 1073 11.47 46.04 21.12
CA VAL A 1073 10.69 46.08 19.87
C VAL A 1073 9.46 45.17 19.94
N PHE A 1074 9.60 43.97 20.49
CA PHE A 1074 8.50 43.02 20.67
C PHE A 1074 7.40 43.61 21.58
N LEU A 1075 7.76 44.10 22.76
CA LEU A 1075 6.82 44.68 23.73
C LEU A 1075 6.10 45.91 23.15
N TYR A 1076 6.81 46.74 22.39
CA TYR A 1076 6.20 47.86 21.68
C TYR A 1076 5.12 47.40 20.67
N ARG A 1077 5.43 46.39 19.84
CA ARG A 1077 4.47 45.82 18.89
C ARG A 1077 3.25 45.23 19.59
N LEU A 1078 3.47 44.48 20.67
CA LEU A 1078 2.40 43.89 21.49
C LEU A 1078 1.49 44.95 22.13
N LYS A 1079 2.08 46.03 22.65
CA LYS A 1079 1.34 47.19 23.18
C LYS A 1079 0.46 47.84 22.11
N VAL A 1080 1.00 48.05 20.91
CA VAL A 1080 0.22 48.65 19.81
C VAL A 1080 -0.92 47.72 19.38
N LEU A 1081 -0.67 46.42 19.30
CA LEU A 1081 -1.67 45.44 18.91
C LEU A 1081 -2.82 45.34 19.93
N GLY A 1082 -2.49 45.36 21.23
CA GLY A 1082 -3.46 45.25 22.32
C GLY A 1082 -4.44 46.43 22.42
N LYS A 1083 -4.17 47.56 21.75
CA LYS A 1083 -5.13 48.69 21.67
C LYS A 1083 -6.50 48.27 21.13
N ASN A 1084 -6.53 47.28 20.23
CA ASN A 1084 -7.74 46.77 19.59
C ASN A 1084 -8.57 45.82 20.48
N LEU A 1085 -8.05 45.43 21.66
CA LEU A 1085 -8.73 44.54 22.60
C LEU A 1085 -9.78 45.30 23.45
N THR A 1086 -10.73 44.56 24.01
CA THR A 1086 -11.68 45.06 25.02
C THR A 1086 -10.97 45.38 26.34
N GLU A 1087 -11.60 46.14 27.25
CA GLU A 1087 -10.98 46.47 28.55
C GLU A 1087 -10.57 45.23 29.36
N GLU A 1088 -11.45 44.24 29.47
CA GLU A 1088 -11.16 42.98 30.18
C GLU A 1088 -9.94 42.27 29.59
N GLN A 1089 -9.85 42.21 28.26
CA GLN A 1089 -8.72 41.61 27.57
C GLN A 1089 -7.43 42.41 27.74
N LYS A 1090 -7.51 43.75 27.78
CA LYS A 1090 -6.36 44.62 28.07
C LYS A 1090 -5.86 44.43 29.49
N VAL A 1091 -6.76 44.24 30.46
CA VAL A 1091 -6.38 43.90 31.85
C VAL A 1091 -5.60 42.60 31.88
N ASN A 1092 -6.14 41.54 31.27
CA ASN A 1092 -5.48 40.24 31.20
C ASN A 1092 -4.11 40.33 30.50
N LEU A 1093 -4.03 41.06 29.39
CA LEU A 1093 -2.78 41.32 28.67
C LEU A 1093 -1.75 42.03 29.58
N SER A 1094 -2.14 43.13 30.22
CA SER A 1094 -1.26 43.92 31.08
C SER A 1094 -0.78 43.12 32.29
N GLN A 1095 -1.65 42.33 32.91
CA GLN A 1095 -1.29 41.46 34.04
C GLN A 1095 -0.26 40.42 33.62
N SER A 1096 -0.49 39.67 32.54
CA SER A 1096 0.45 38.65 32.07
C SER A 1096 1.79 39.23 31.62
N ILE A 1097 1.82 40.41 30.97
CA ILE A 1097 3.08 41.10 30.64
C ILE A 1097 3.82 41.52 31.91
N SER A 1098 3.12 42.15 32.86
CA SER A 1098 3.72 42.69 34.09
C SER A 1098 4.35 41.63 35.00
N LYS A 1099 3.88 40.37 34.91
CA LYS A 1099 4.47 39.24 35.62
C LYS A 1099 5.94 39.02 35.24
N PHE A 1100 6.33 39.29 33.99
CA PHE A 1100 7.70 39.12 33.50
C PHE A 1100 8.42 40.46 33.29
N TYR A 1101 7.68 41.53 32.99
CA TYR A 1101 8.19 42.88 32.73
C TYR A 1101 7.45 43.89 33.64
N PRO A 1102 7.65 43.86 34.96
CA PRO A 1102 6.91 44.73 35.90
C PRO A 1102 7.11 46.23 35.62
N GLU A 1103 8.24 46.61 35.03
CA GLU A 1103 8.58 47.98 34.66
C GLU A 1103 7.65 48.60 33.61
N ILE A 1104 6.99 47.78 32.77
CA ILE A 1104 6.13 48.27 31.69
C ILE A 1104 4.66 48.44 32.12
N LEU A 1105 4.29 47.98 33.32
CA LEU A 1105 2.89 48.02 33.79
C LEU A 1105 2.35 49.44 33.88
N GLU A 1106 3.17 50.39 34.34
CA GLU A 1106 2.81 51.82 34.42
C GLU A 1106 2.55 52.40 33.03
N GLU A 1107 3.43 52.09 32.07
CA GLU A 1107 3.28 52.49 30.66
C GLU A 1107 2.02 51.86 30.02
N LEU A 1108 1.74 50.59 30.26
CA LEU A 1108 0.55 49.90 29.72
C LEU A 1108 -0.74 50.44 30.34
N ALA A 1109 -0.75 50.69 31.65
CA ALA A 1109 -1.90 51.23 32.36
C ALA A 1109 -2.24 52.64 31.88
N GLU A 1110 -1.24 53.50 31.65
CA GLU A 1110 -1.45 54.82 31.02
C GLU A 1110 -1.92 54.69 29.56
N TYR A 1111 -1.27 53.82 28.77
CA TYR A 1111 -1.58 53.68 27.34
C TYR A 1111 -2.98 53.12 27.05
N TYR A 1112 -3.49 52.24 27.92
CA TYR A 1112 -4.81 51.62 27.79
C TYR A 1112 -5.92 52.28 28.64
N ASP A 1113 -5.61 53.33 29.40
CA ASP A 1113 -6.52 53.98 30.35
C ASP A 1113 -7.01 53.06 31.51
N LEU A 1114 -6.10 52.24 32.03
CA LEU A 1114 -6.34 51.25 33.10
C LEU A 1114 -5.66 51.65 34.42
N ALA A 1115 -5.76 52.93 34.81
CA ALA A 1115 -5.05 53.48 35.98
C ALA A 1115 -5.34 52.73 37.30
N TYR A 1116 -6.49 52.07 37.44
CA TYR A 1116 -6.85 51.29 38.62
C TYR A 1116 -5.94 50.07 38.86
N LEU A 1117 -5.28 49.54 37.82
CA LEU A 1117 -4.31 48.45 37.95
C LEU A 1117 -3.06 48.87 38.76
N LEU A 1118 -2.80 50.18 38.87
CA LEU A 1118 -1.65 50.71 39.60
C LEU A 1118 -1.92 50.94 41.08
N ASN A 1119 -3.16 50.80 41.55
CA ASN A 1119 -3.52 51.07 42.95
C ASN A 1119 -2.74 50.22 43.95
N ASP A 1120 -2.57 48.92 43.67
CA ASP A 1120 -1.81 48.01 44.54
C ASP A 1120 -0.30 48.30 44.48
N VAL A 1121 0.22 48.60 43.29
CA VAL A 1121 1.63 48.94 43.06
C VAL A 1121 2.01 50.23 43.77
N TYR A 1122 1.20 51.28 43.64
CA TYR A 1122 1.43 52.54 44.35
C TYR A 1122 1.22 52.39 45.85
N SER A 1123 0.28 51.55 46.29
CA SER A 1123 0.12 51.23 47.71
C SER A 1123 1.36 50.54 48.30
N GLN A 1124 1.97 49.60 47.58
CA GLN A 1124 3.23 48.97 47.96
C GLN A 1124 4.42 49.94 47.94
N LYS A 1125 4.59 50.73 46.86
CA LYS A 1125 5.63 51.77 46.78
C LYS A 1125 5.49 52.78 47.92
N LEU A 1126 4.27 53.16 48.30
CA LEU A 1126 4.00 54.05 49.44
C LEU A 1126 4.41 53.40 50.78
N GLN A 1127 4.19 52.10 50.96
CA GLN A 1127 4.66 51.37 52.14
C GLN A 1127 6.20 51.27 52.20
N GLU A 1128 6.86 51.02 51.07
CA GLU A 1128 8.32 51.02 50.99
C GLU A 1128 8.91 52.40 51.25
N LEU A 1129 8.34 53.46 50.67
CA LEU A 1129 8.71 54.85 50.97
C LEU A 1129 8.55 55.16 52.46
N LYS A 1130 7.46 54.70 53.11
CA LYS A 1130 7.29 54.83 54.56
C LYS A 1130 8.37 54.09 55.34
N LYS A 1131 8.77 52.88 54.92
CA LYS A 1131 9.89 52.12 55.53
C LYS A 1131 11.23 52.83 55.32
N LEU A 1132 11.49 53.33 54.12
CA LEU A 1132 12.74 54.00 53.78
C LEU A 1132 12.86 55.33 54.54
N ASN A 1133 11.77 56.11 54.58
CA ASN A 1133 11.70 57.35 55.34
C ASN A 1133 11.89 57.07 56.84
N LYS A 1134 11.29 56.01 57.39
CA LYS A 1134 11.55 55.57 58.77
C LYS A 1134 13.03 55.24 59.00
N ARG A 1135 13.66 54.49 58.10
CA ARG A 1135 15.10 54.17 58.15
C ARG A 1135 15.97 55.42 58.07
N LEU A 1136 15.62 56.36 57.20
CA LEU A 1136 16.33 57.63 57.03
C LEU A 1136 16.20 58.50 58.29
N TYR A 1137 15.01 58.52 58.89
CA TYR A 1137 14.73 59.21 60.15
C TYR A 1137 15.51 58.58 61.32
N GLU A 1138 15.57 57.25 61.39
CA GLU A 1138 16.37 56.51 62.38
C GLU A 1138 17.88 56.71 62.19
N GLN A 1139 18.35 56.88 60.95
CA GLN A 1139 19.74 57.21 60.64
C GLN A 1139 20.06 58.68 60.96
N LEU A 1140 19.18 59.62 60.62
CA LEU A 1140 19.31 61.04 60.96
C LEU A 1140 19.20 61.29 62.46
N ALA A 1141 18.41 60.51 63.19
CA ALA A 1141 18.33 60.58 64.65
C ALA A 1141 19.55 59.96 65.35
N LYS A 1142 20.37 59.18 64.64
CA LYS A 1142 21.64 58.61 65.13
C LYS A 1142 22.85 59.51 64.86
N ILE A 1143 22.74 60.45 63.92
CA ILE A 1143 23.69 61.53 63.67
C ILE A 1143 23.37 62.66 64.66
#